data_AF-A0A6N2NA58-F1
#
_entry.id   AF-A0A6N2NA58-F1
#
_cell.length_a   1.000
_cell.length_b   1.000
_cell.length_c   1.000
_cell.angle_alpha   90.00
_cell.angle_beta   90.00
_cell.angle_gamma   90.00
#
_symmetry.space_group_name_H-M   'P 1'
#
loop_
_entity.id
_entity.type
_entity.pdbx_description
1 polymer ?
#
loop_
_entity_poly.entity_id
_entity_poly.type
_entity_poly.pdbx_seq_one_letter_code
_entity_poly.pdbx_strand_id
1 'polypeptide(L)'
;MAENLVNFGILGCAKIAIKLARAINLAPNSILHAIASRSLEKAKQFALQNGLPETIKIYGSYEELLDDPSIEVVYLPLPTSLHVRWTVLAAQKKKHVLLEKPVALDVGDLDKILEACVSNGVQFLDGSMWLHHPRTMRMKELLFDSNLVGHVDFIFDSNCVYGTDQIHSTSTAKMPPEFFENNIRVKQDMDALGVLGDLGWYCVGAVLWAKNYELPNVVSALPAGVTRNSAGIVLSCTACLNYDQDHKTVAVIHCSFFSYTSMDLSITGTKGSLHLKDFAIPYQEGSAFFDLASPATFMDDQTGWNAETEKVVVDNELPQEAFMVQELARLAQGIKKCEFRPDNRWPEISRKTQIVVDALRNLLILIANLYQLPIMIAAISVVSNTSIPTNLTVISCLKSKKPPSKNPRNLNQTLKFLTKSGNLDEAIRLIESSPSKFTDPETYSQLLQSCISRKSLHHGQRVYKQLLKQEDSEKLLENHNLKSKLITLFSVCGELDEARIIFENAVENEGVPESVWVAMAIGYSKNGFLREALLVYVEMLWNCMEPGNFAFSTALKACADLKELWVGRGVHAQVVKSSEGPDQVVNNSLLRLYTQCECFDEVLKVFDQMPERNIASWNSLISSFVKEDKLGEALDVFRRMQREGVGFSWVTLTTILPICARVTALCSGKEIHVQIVKSARRPDVLLLNSLVDMYVKCGVFDYGRRLFDGMRSKDLTSWNTMLTGYGINGYMRVAMDLFKEMVSCGIRRMMSHIALLSGCSHAGLTEDGQKLFHRMEMDFGVTPSLEHYACLVDMLGRAGRIDDALVVVKNMPMRPSGSIWGSLLNSCRLHSEVPLAEAIAKRLFEIEPYNPGNYVMLSNIYANAGMWDSVNMVREMMQTRRIRKEAGCSWVQVKNKIHTFVAGGGFKFHNSDEYEGMDKLREAMEEVGYVTNTDVVLHDVNEETKAMWVCGHSERLATVFSLLYTAAGMPIRITKNLRVCVDCHSWIKIVSRVTGRVIVLRDTNRFHHFKEGACSCNDYW
;
A
#
# COMPACT_ATOMS: atom_id res chain seq x y z
N MET A 1 23.29 57.95 -14.34
CA MET A 1 23.04 56.78 -13.46
C MET A 1 22.57 55.59 -14.30
N ALA A 2 23.36 55.16 -15.29
CA ALA A 2 22.99 54.10 -16.26
C ALA A 2 24.01 52.94 -16.30
N GLU A 3 24.89 52.83 -15.30
CA GLU A 3 26.13 52.04 -15.45
C GLU A 3 26.06 50.58 -14.95
N ASN A 4 24.89 50.03 -14.60
CA ASN A 4 24.78 48.61 -14.22
C ASN A 4 23.40 48.01 -14.56
N LEU A 5 22.93 48.12 -15.82
CA LEU A 5 21.74 47.37 -16.26
C LEU A 5 22.17 46.05 -16.91
N VAL A 6 21.51 44.93 -16.55
CA VAL A 6 21.67 43.64 -17.21
C VAL A 6 20.74 43.56 -18.41
N ASN A 7 21.31 43.25 -19.57
CA ASN A 7 20.55 43.14 -20.81
C ASN A 7 19.93 41.74 -20.97
N PHE A 8 18.61 41.67 -20.97
CA PHE A 8 17.86 40.44 -21.18
C PHE A 8 17.41 40.28 -22.64
N GLY A 9 17.47 39.04 -23.14
CA GLY A 9 16.87 38.61 -24.39
C GLY A 9 15.76 37.57 -24.18
N ILE A 10 14.73 37.56 -25.02
CA ILE A 10 13.69 36.53 -24.98
C ILE A 10 13.73 35.68 -26.25
N LEU A 11 13.81 34.36 -26.07
CA LEU A 11 13.81 33.36 -27.13
C LEU A 11 12.39 32.79 -27.33
N GLY A 12 11.54 33.53 -28.03
CA GLY A 12 10.18 33.10 -28.36
C GLY A 12 9.11 34.16 -28.08
N CYS A 13 7.93 33.96 -28.68
CA CYS A 13 6.79 34.88 -28.61
C CYS A 13 5.57 34.22 -27.96
N ALA A 14 5.77 33.34 -26.98
CA ALA A 14 4.66 32.70 -26.27
C ALA A 14 3.91 33.70 -25.38
N LYS A 15 2.65 33.42 -25.03
CA LYS A 15 1.84 34.32 -24.18
C LYS A 15 2.52 34.67 -22.84
N ILE A 16 3.23 33.71 -22.23
CA ILE A 16 3.95 33.93 -20.97
C ILE A 16 5.12 34.92 -21.11
N ALA A 17 5.69 35.06 -22.32
CA ALA A 17 6.76 36.02 -22.60
C ALA A 17 6.33 37.47 -22.36
N ILE A 18 5.03 37.78 -22.49
CA ILE A 18 4.47 39.11 -22.22
C ILE A 18 4.63 39.46 -20.74
N LYS A 19 4.28 38.50 -19.87
CA LYS A 19 4.38 38.64 -18.42
C LYS A 19 5.83 38.90 -18.01
N LEU A 20 6.78 38.13 -18.57
CA LEU A 20 8.19 38.31 -18.23
C LEU A 20 8.81 39.57 -18.88
N ALA A 21 8.40 39.96 -20.09
CA ALA A 21 8.85 41.19 -20.71
C ALA A 21 8.52 42.42 -19.83
N ARG A 22 7.31 42.45 -19.26
CA ARG A 22 6.92 43.46 -18.26
C ARG A 22 7.81 43.35 -17.01
N ALA A 23 8.00 42.15 -16.47
CA ALA A 23 8.80 41.91 -15.27
C ALA A 23 10.25 42.39 -15.40
N ILE A 24 10.88 42.16 -16.55
CA ILE A 24 12.26 42.55 -16.83
C ILE A 24 12.44 44.07 -16.78
N ASN A 25 11.45 44.83 -17.25
CA ASN A 25 11.51 46.29 -17.22
C ASN A 25 11.11 46.88 -15.86
N LEU A 26 10.32 46.14 -15.06
CA LEU A 26 9.97 46.53 -13.68
C LEU A 26 11.09 46.24 -12.69
N ALA A 27 11.83 45.15 -12.89
CA ALA A 27 12.89 44.73 -11.99
C ALA A 27 14.06 45.74 -12.04
N PRO A 28 14.58 46.15 -10.86
CA PRO A 28 15.70 47.07 -10.82
C PRO A 28 16.95 46.39 -11.39
N ASN A 29 17.78 47.17 -12.09
CA ASN A 29 19.03 46.71 -12.70
C ASN A 29 18.87 45.73 -13.87
N SER A 30 17.68 45.60 -14.48
CA SER A 30 17.46 44.84 -15.70
C SER A 30 16.76 45.68 -16.78
N ILE A 31 16.97 45.28 -18.05
CA ILE A 31 16.28 45.87 -19.19
C ILE A 31 16.06 44.82 -20.27
N LEU A 32 14.88 44.84 -20.90
CA LEU A 32 14.61 44.00 -22.05
C LEU A 32 15.27 44.62 -23.29
N HIS A 33 16.31 43.95 -23.81
CA HIS A 33 17.13 44.46 -24.89
C HIS A 33 16.82 43.82 -26.25
N ALA A 34 16.39 42.55 -26.25
CA ALA A 34 16.11 41.83 -27.49
C ALA A 34 14.99 40.80 -27.39
N ILE A 35 14.36 40.51 -28.54
CA ILE A 35 13.46 39.37 -28.72
C ILE A 35 13.75 38.65 -30.03
N ALA A 36 13.63 37.33 -30.01
CA ALA A 36 13.80 36.47 -31.17
C ALA A 36 12.58 35.57 -31.39
N SER A 37 12.31 35.27 -32.66
CA SER A 37 11.38 34.23 -33.09
C SER A 37 11.95 33.53 -34.30
N ARG A 38 11.43 32.35 -34.65
CA ARG A 38 11.79 31.64 -35.91
C ARG A 38 11.28 32.37 -37.18
N SER A 39 10.59 33.50 -37.01
CA SER A 39 10.09 34.35 -38.08
C SER A 39 10.21 35.80 -37.64
N LEU A 40 10.93 36.58 -38.42
CA LEU A 40 11.14 38.00 -38.17
C LEU A 40 9.80 38.77 -38.09
N GLU A 41 8.84 38.41 -38.94
CA GLU A 41 7.49 39.01 -38.92
C GLU A 41 6.75 38.73 -37.62
N LYS A 42 6.80 37.48 -37.11
CA LYS A 42 6.17 37.13 -35.83
C LYS A 42 6.79 37.89 -34.66
N ALA A 43 8.10 38.06 -34.64
CA ALA A 43 8.79 38.83 -33.60
C ALA A 43 8.40 40.32 -33.64
N LYS A 44 8.34 40.91 -34.85
CA LYS A 44 7.87 42.29 -35.06
C LYS A 44 6.42 42.49 -34.61
N GLN A 45 5.53 41.59 -35.00
CA GLN A 45 4.13 41.64 -34.60
C GLN A 45 3.97 41.51 -33.09
N PHE A 46 4.70 40.58 -32.46
CA PHE A 46 4.66 40.41 -31.01
C PHE A 46 5.15 41.68 -30.28
N ALA A 47 6.24 42.29 -30.73
CA ALA A 47 6.75 43.53 -30.14
C ALA A 47 5.74 44.68 -30.27
N LEU A 48 5.14 44.84 -31.45
CA LEU A 48 4.13 45.87 -31.72
C LEU A 48 2.86 45.68 -30.88
N GLN A 49 2.32 44.46 -30.83
CA GLN A 49 1.07 44.15 -30.12
C GLN A 49 1.16 44.31 -28.59
N ASN A 50 2.37 44.17 -28.03
CA ASN A 50 2.59 44.25 -26.60
C ASN A 50 3.25 45.56 -26.15
N GLY A 51 3.36 46.54 -27.06
CA GLY A 51 3.89 47.88 -26.75
C GLY A 51 5.35 47.87 -26.27
N LEU A 52 6.18 46.97 -26.81
CA LEU A 52 7.61 46.96 -26.48
C LEU A 52 8.30 48.21 -27.05
N PRO A 53 9.34 48.76 -26.39
CA PRO A 53 10.03 49.95 -26.85
C PRO A 53 10.55 49.81 -28.29
N GLU A 54 10.47 50.87 -29.10
CA GLU A 54 11.01 50.86 -30.49
C GLU A 54 12.53 50.59 -30.55
N THR A 55 13.22 50.80 -29.44
CA THR A 55 14.67 50.55 -29.27
C THR A 55 15.02 49.07 -29.10
N ILE A 56 14.04 48.17 -28.98
CA ILE A 56 14.28 46.73 -28.79
C ILE A 56 14.83 46.09 -30.08
N LYS A 57 15.87 45.27 -29.94
CA LYS A 57 16.41 44.50 -31.08
C LYS A 57 15.50 43.31 -31.39
N ILE A 58 15.26 43.08 -32.68
CA ILE A 58 14.38 42.00 -33.15
C ILE A 58 15.17 41.08 -34.08
N TYR A 59 15.19 39.79 -33.74
CA TYR A 59 15.93 38.76 -34.47
C TYR A 59 15.01 37.77 -35.19
N GLY A 60 15.43 37.33 -36.38
CA GLY A 60 14.70 36.38 -37.22
C GLY A 60 15.02 34.91 -36.91
N SER A 61 16.05 34.68 -36.09
CA SER A 61 16.42 33.37 -35.55
C SER A 61 16.84 33.47 -34.09
N TYR A 62 16.83 32.32 -33.40
CA TYR A 62 17.28 32.23 -32.01
C TYR A 62 18.80 32.33 -31.90
N GLU A 63 19.52 31.78 -32.88
CA GLU A 63 20.97 31.86 -32.99
C GLU A 63 21.46 33.31 -33.07
N GLU A 64 20.82 34.15 -33.89
CA GLU A 64 21.19 35.57 -34.01
C GLU A 64 21.13 36.33 -32.67
N LEU A 65 20.12 36.06 -31.83
CA LEU A 65 20.02 36.67 -30.51
C LEU A 65 21.09 36.14 -29.56
N LEU A 66 21.37 34.84 -29.61
CA LEU A 66 22.41 34.22 -28.77
C LEU A 66 23.82 34.67 -29.16
N ASP A 67 24.03 35.03 -30.43
CA ASP A 67 25.29 35.57 -30.94
C ASP A 67 25.50 37.06 -30.60
N ASP A 68 24.46 37.81 -30.19
CA ASP A 68 24.62 39.21 -29.80
C ASP A 68 25.38 39.31 -28.45
N PRO A 69 26.61 39.87 -28.43
CA PRO A 69 27.41 39.99 -27.21
C PRO A 69 26.83 40.97 -26.19
N SER A 70 25.91 41.86 -26.58
CA SER A 70 25.25 42.80 -25.67
C SER A 70 24.21 42.13 -24.76
N ILE A 71 23.75 40.93 -25.10
CA ILE A 71 22.81 40.16 -24.27
C ILE A 71 23.56 39.34 -23.23
N GLU A 72 23.15 39.44 -21.97
CA GLU A 72 23.81 38.77 -20.84
C GLU A 72 22.95 37.62 -20.29
N VAL A 73 21.63 37.79 -20.29
CA VAL A 73 20.66 36.82 -19.80
C VAL A 73 19.65 36.51 -20.87
N VAL A 74 19.23 35.26 -20.99
CA VAL A 74 18.14 34.86 -21.89
C VAL A 74 17.02 34.12 -21.17
N TYR A 75 15.79 34.45 -21.55
CA TYR A 75 14.59 33.73 -21.15
C TYR A 75 14.08 32.84 -22.28
N LEU A 76 13.75 31.59 -21.95
CA LEU A 76 13.33 30.57 -22.92
C LEU A 76 11.88 30.09 -22.66
N PRO A 77 10.86 30.80 -23.15
CA PRO A 77 9.46 30.36 -23.13
C PRO A 77 9.14 29.46 -24.33
N LEU A 78 9.94 28.40 -24.51
CA LEU A 78 9.81 27.46 -25.62
C LEU A 78 9.05 26.20 -25.17
N PRO A 79 8.59 25.35 -26.10
CA PRO A 79 8.17 24.00 -25.74
C PRO A 79 9.31 23.22 -25.08
N THR A 80 8.97 22.41 -24.06
CA THR A 80 9.95 21.66 -23.26
C THR A 80 10.85 20.75 -24.10
N SER A 81 10.34 20.17 -25.19
CA SER A 81 11.13 19.38 -26.15
C SER A 81 12.29 20.15 -26.80
N LEU A 82 12.28 21.48 -26.77
CA LEU A 82 13.32 22.34 -27.32
C LEU A 82 14.29 22.88 -26.26
N HIS A 83 13.99 22.71 -24.96
CA HIS A 83 14.76 23.33 -23.88
C HIS A 83 16.22 22.88 -23.86
N VAL A 84 16.49 21.58 -24.01
CA VAL A 84 17.87 21.05 -23.98
C VAL A 84 18.73 21.73 -25.04
N ARG A 85 18.28 21.73 -26.30
CA ARG A 85 19.05 22.31 -27.42
C ARG A 85 19.39 23.78 -27.18
N TRP A 86 18.38 24.61 -26.90
CA TRP A 86 18.57 26.05 -26.85
C TRP A 86 19.23 26.52 -25.57
N THR A 87 18.97 25.86 -24.44
CA THR A 87 19.63 26.18 -23.18
C THR A 87 21.11 25.81 -23.21
N VAL A 88 21.46 24.63 -23.76
CA VAL A 88 22.87 24.23 -23.94
C VAL A 88 23.59 25.22 -24.85
N LEU A 89 22.97 25.63 -25.96
CA LEU A 89 23.55 26.62 -26.87
C LEU A 89 23.71 28.00 -26.19
N ALA A 90 22.70 28.45 -25.43
CA ALA A 90 22.78 29.69 -24.67
C ALA A 90 23.94 29.68 -23.66
N ALA A 91 24.12 28.57 -22.93
CA ALA A 91 25.21 28.40 -22.00
C ALA A 91 26.57 28.40 -22.69
N GLN A 92 26.72 27.71 -23.84
CA GLN A 92 27.93 27.74 -24.66
C GLN A 92 28.27 29.16 -25.15
N LYS A 93 27.25 29.97 -25.45
CA LYS A 93 27.38 31.38 -25.83
C LYS A 93 27.52 32.32 -24.61
N LYS A 94 27.79 31.77 -23.42
CA LYS A 94 28.02 32.48 -22.16
C LYS A 94 26.83 33.36 -21.73
N LYS A 95 25.61 32.94 -22.05
CA LYS A 95 24.39 33.61 -21.58
C LYS A 95 23.90 32.94 -20.29
N HIS A 96 23.54 33.75 -19.30
CA HIS A 96 22.80 33.28 -18.13
C HIS A 96 21.38 32.87 -18.55
N VAL A 97 20.82 31.88 -17.88
CA VAL A 97 19.60 31.21 -18.33
C VAL A 97 18.49 31.36 -17.30
N LEU A 98 17.35 31.88 -17.79
CA LEU A 98 16.05 31.75 -17.15
C LEU A 98 15.19 30.81 -18.00
N LEU A 99 14.86 29.64 -17.49
CA LEU A 99 14.16 28.61 -18.26
C LEU A 99 12.71 28.47 -17.80
N GLU A 100 11.76 28.49 -18.74
CA GLU A 100 10.35 28.28 -18.41
C GLU A 100 10.11 26.85 -17.91
N LYS A 101 9.13 26.67 -17.02
CA LYS A 101 8.75 25.35 -16.51
C LYS A 101 7.70 24.68 -17.44
N PRO A 102 7.70 23.33 -17.54
CA PRO A 102 8.67 22.42 -16.94
C PRO A 102 10.02 22.51 -17.65
N VAL A 103 11.10 22.39 -16.88
CA VAL A 103 12.47 22.68 -17.34
C VAL A 103 12.98 21.66 -18.36
N ALA A 104 12.62 20.39 -18.21
CA ALA A 104 13.01 19.31 -19.10
C ALA A 104 11.92 18.22 -19.15
N LEU A 105 12.02 17.32 -20.12
CA LEU A 105 11.12 16.17 -20.18
C LEU A 105 11.47 15.13 -19.11
N ASP A 106 12.74 14.98 -18.75
CA ASP A 106 13.19 14.09 -17.69
C ASP A 106 14.45 14.63 -16.99
N VAL A 107 14.83 13.99 -15.90
CA VAL A 107 16.02 14.32 -15.10
C VAL A 107 17.31 14.21 -15.90
N GLY A 108 17.40 13.31 -16.88
CA GLY A 108 18.58 13.16 -17.72
C GLY A 108 18.75 14.34 -18.68
N ASP A 109 17.65 14.83 -19.26
CA ASP A 109 17.63 16.04 -20.07
C ASP A 109 17.90 17.30 -19.25
N LEU A 110 17.41 17.37 -18.01
CA LEU A 110 17.77 18.44 -17.09
C LEU A 110 19.25 18.40 -16.71
N ASP A 111 19.80 17.22 -16.43
CA ASP A 111 21.22 17.08 -16.09
C ASP A 111 22.14 17.59 -17.21
N LYS A 112 21.78 17.37 -18.50
CA LYS A 112 22.50 17.96 -19.64
C LYS A 112 22.46 19.49 -19.64
N ILE A 113 21.29 20.07 -19.32
CA ILE A 113 21.11 21.52 -19.22
C ILE A 113 22.00 22.08 -18.10
N LEU A 114 21.94 21.48 -16.91
CA LEU A 114 22.68 21.93 -15.74
C LEU A 114 24.20 21.77 -15.94
N GLU A 115 24.64 20.64 -16.51
CA GLU A 115 26.04 20.40 -16.84
C GLU A 115 26.58 21.45 -17.83
N ALA A 116 25.80 21.81 -18.86
CA ALA A 116 26.19 22.85 -19.80
C ALA A 116 26.31 24.23 -19.13
N CYS A 117 25.38 24.57 -18.22
CA CYS A 117 25.44 25.83 -17.46
C CYS A 117 26.67 25.87 -16.54
N VAL A 118 26.91 24.80 -15.77
CA VAL A 118 28.05 24.67 -14.85
C VAL A 118 29.38 24.72 -15.62
N SER A 119 29.52 23.93 -16.69
CA SER A 119 30.73 23.87 -17.51
C SER A 119 31.06 25.21 -18.18
N ASN A 120 30.04 26.04 -18.42
CA ASN A 120 30.23 27.37 -18.99
C ASN A 120 30.30 28.50 -17.96
N GLY A 121 30.11 28.22 -16.68
CA GLY A 121 30.16 29.21 -15.60
C GLY A 121 28.98 30.19 -15.62
N VAL A 122 27.82 29.78 -16.15
CA VAL A 122 26.63 30.63 -16.24
C VAL A 122 25.59 30.23 -15.19
N GLN A 123 24.95 31.21 -14.56
CA GLN A 123 23.78 31.02 -13.71
C GLN A 123 22.58 30.43 -14.46
N PHE A 124 21.91 29.49 -13.80
CA PHE A 124 20.62 28.91 -14.20
C PHE A 124 19.56 29.22 -13.12
N LEU A 125 18.36 29.63 -13.55
CA LEU A 125 17.13 29.69 -12.75
C LEU A 125 15.97 29.07 -13.56
N ASP A 126 15.05 28.41 -12.89
CA ASP A 126 13.78 28.00 -13.50
C ASP A 126 12.65 29.04 -13.29
N GLY A 127 11.57 28.91 -14.05
CA GLY A 127 10.40 29.80 -14.02
C GLY A 127 9.51 29.69 -12.77
N SER A 128 10.02 29.18 -11.63
CA SER A 128 9.25 29.02 -10.39
C SER A 128 9.14 30.34 -9.61
N MET A 129 8.48 31.34 -10.21
CA MET A 129 8.40 32.73 -9.74
C MET A 129 8.03 32.89 -8.25
N TRP A 130 7.13 32.05 -7.74
CA TRP A 130 6.63 32.13 -6.36
C TRP A 130 7.73 31.95 -5.30
N LEU A 131 8.84 31.26 -5.62
CA LEU A 131 9.98 31.07 -4.71
C LEU A 131 10.68 32.38 -4.35
N HIS A 132 10.55 33.40 -5.20
CA HIS A 132 11.21 34.70 -5.04
C HIS A 132 10.31 35.74 -4.35
N HIS A 133 9.04 35.41 -4.10
CA HIS A 133 8.11 36.35 -3.49
C HIS A 133 8.41 36.53 -1.98
N PRO A 134 8.36 37.76 -1.43
CA PRO A 134 8.58 38.02 0.01
C PRO A 134 7.67 37.20 0.92
N ARG A 135 6.41 36.97 0.50
CA ARG A 135 5.47 36.06 1.18
C ARG A 135 6.08 34.68 1.44
N THR A 136 6.75 34.08 0.45
CA THR A 136 7.33 32.75 0.57
C THR A 136 8.46 32.72 1.59
N MET A 137 9.28 33.77 1.65
CA MET A 137 10.31 33.92 2.69
C MET A 137 9.68 34.08 4.07
N ARG A 138 8.65 34.93 4.21
CA ARG A 138 7.94 35.12 5.47
C ARG A 138 7.27 33.85 5.97
N MET A 139 6.64 33.09 5.07
CA MET A 139 6.06 31.78 5.39
C MET A 139 7.16 30.81 5.85
N LYS A 140 8.33 30.82 5.21
CA LYS A 140 9.47 29.95 5.58
C LYS A 140 9.95 30.28 7.00
N GLU A 141 10.12 31.55 7.35
CA GLU A 141 10.53 31.97 8.68
C GLU A 141 9.57 31.45 9.77
N LEU A 142 8.25 31.58 9.54
CA LEU A 142 7.23 31.17 10.50
C LEU A 142 7.06 29.65 10.56
N LEU A 143 7.20 28.97 9.42
CA LEU A 143 7.11 27.51 9.33
C LEU A 143 8.21 26.82 10.13
N PHE A 144 9.43 27.36 10.11
CA PHE A 144 10.58 26.82 10.83
C PHE A 144 10.75 27.42 12.23
N ASP A 145 9.83 28.27 12.69
CA ASP A 145 9.78 28.71 14.08
C ASP A 145 9.12 27.62 14.96
N SER A 146 9.95 26.95 15.76
CA SER A 146 9.55 25.89 16.69
C SER A 146 8.50 26.30 17.74
N ASN A 147 8.28 27.61 17.94
CA ASN A 147 7.27 28.13 18.87
C ASN A 147 5.91 28.38 18.22
N LEU A 148 5.83 28.48 16.88
CA LEU A 148 4.60 28.80 16.16
C LEU A 148 3.98 27.56 15.53
N VAL A 149 4.58 27.05 14.45
CA VAL A 149 4.06 25.88 13.74
C VAL A 149 4.61 24.58 14.36
N GLY A 150 5.78 24.64 15.01
CA GLY A 150 6.46 23.47 15.56
C GLY A 150 7.24 22.69 14.50
N HIS A 151 7.68 21.47 14.82
CA HIS A 151 8.31 20.60 13.82
C HIS A 151 7.27 20.03 12.86
N VAL A 152 7.63 19.93 11.57
CA VAL A 152 6.87 19.27 10.48
C VAL A 152 7.44 17.86 10.18
N ASP A 153 8.12 17.30 11.19
CA ASP A 153 9.01 16.13 11.10
C ASP A 153 8.88 15.15 12.28
N PHE A 154 7.99 15.38 13.26
CA PHE A 154 8.10 14.70 14.54
C PHE A 154 7.02 13.64 14.83
N ILE A 155 7.49 12.49 15.32
CA ILE A 155 6.70 11.36 15.85
C ILE A 155 6.83 11.39 17.38
N PHE A 156 5.71 11.36 18.12
CA PHE A 156 5.70 10.91 19.51
C PHE A 156 4.97 9.56 19.60
N ASP A 157 5.62 8.56 20.19
CA ASP A 157 4.96 7.35 20.68
C ASP A 157 4.81 7.45 22.20
N SER A 158 3.56 7.53 22.67
CA SER A 158 2.96 6.61 23.65
C SER A 158 1.66 7.22 24.18
N ASN A 159 0.51 6.75 23.69
CA ASN A 159 -0.85 7.14 24.12
C ASN A 159 -1.20 8.64 24.08
N CYS A 160 -1.63 9.21 22.94
CA CYS A 160 -2.65 10.29 22.83
C CYS A 160 -2.75 10.83 21.38
N VAL A 161 -3.93 10.92 20.76
CA VAL A 161 -4.85 12.10 20.65
C VAL A 161 -4.35 13.17 19.64
N TYR A 162 -5.00 13.21 18.47
CA TYR A 162 -5.01 14.24 17.39
C TYR A 162 -3.69 14.94 16.95
N GLY A 163 -3.28 14.71 15.70
CA GLY A 163 -2.42 15.63 14.92
C GLY A 163 -1.32 14.93 14.10
N THR A 164 -1.64 14.38 12.92
CA THR A 164 -0.60 14.01 11.95
C THR A 164 -0.20 15.23 11.15
N ASP A 165 1.08 15.60 11.16
CA ASP A 165 1.65 16.67 10.33
C ASP A 165 1.45 16.33 8.83
N GLN A 166 0.47 16.97 8.18
CA GLN A 166 0.14 16.74 6.77
C GLN A 166 0.39 18.00 5.94
N ILE A 167 1.01 17.79 4.78
CA ILE A 167 1.16 18.83 3.74
C ILE A 167 0.20 18.48 2.61
N HIS A 168 -0.78 19.35 2.34
CA HIS A 168 -1.69 19.23 1.22
C HIS A 168 -1.38 20.32 0.21
N SER A 169 -1.08 19.95 -1.02
CA SER A 169 -0.93 20.91 -2.12
C SER A 169 -1.85 20.55 -3.27
N THR A 170 -2.76 21.47 -3.60
CA THR A 170 -3.73 21.30 -4.68
C THR A 170 -3.56 22.40 -5.70
N SER A 171 -3.36 22.03 -6.97
CA SER A 171 -3.35 22.97 -8.08
C SER A 171 -4.20 22.47 -9.22
N THR A 172 -5.37 23.08 -9.42
CA THR A 172 -6.33 22.68 -10.45
C THR A 172 -6.73 23.87 -11.28
N ALA A 173 -7.19 23.64 -12.51
CA ALA A 173 -7.74 24.69 -13.36
C ALA A 173 -8.65 24.10 -14.44
N LYS A 174 -9.82 24.70 -14.67
CA LYS A 174 -10.82 24.17 -15.62
C LYS A 174 -10.51 24.68 -17.02
N MET A 175 -9.96 23.81 -17.87
CA MET A 175 -9.56 24.18 -19.23
C MET A 175 -10.74 24.09 -20.22
N PRO A 176 -10.84 25.01 -21.19
CA PRO A 176 -11.85 24.93 -22.25
C PRO A 176 -11.59 23.76 -23.21
N PRO A 177 -12.59 23.25 -23.96
CA PRO A 177 -12.41 22.13 -24.88
C PRO A 177 -11.27 22.30 -25.89
N GLU A 178 -11.12 23.49 -26.48
CA GLU A 178 -10.05 23.82 -27.44
C GLU A 178 -8.63 23.59 -26.89
N PHE A 179 -8.46 23.67 -25.57
CA PHE A 179 -7.18 23.39 -24.92
C PHE A 179 -6.75 21.94 -25.14
N PHE A 180 -7.68 20.99 -25.02
CA PHE A 180 -7.38 19.57 -25.13
C PHE A 180 -7.10 19.11 -26.56
N GLU A 181 -7.41 19.94 -27.56
CA GLU A 181 -7.12 19.68 -28.97
C GLU A 181 -5.80 20.34 -29.41
N ASN A 182 -5.58 21.59 -29.00
CA ASN A 182 -4.58 22.44 -29.64
C ASN A 182 -3.38 22.81 -28.76
N ASN A 183 -3.49 22.65 -27.43
CA ASN A 183 -2.45 23.10 -26.52
C ASN A 183 -1.19 22.20 -26.58
N ILE A 184 -0.01 22.80 -26.40
CA ILE A 184 1.26 22.05 -26.40
C ILE A 184 1.37 21.06 -25.23
N ARG A 185 0.72 21.35 -24.09
CA ARG A 185 0.74 20.53 -22.86
C ARG A 185 0.00 19.21 -22.98
N VAL A 186 -0.78 19.03 -24.04
CA VAL A 186 -1.51 17.77 -24.29
C VAL A 186 -0.93 17.01 -25.47
N LYS A 187 0.22 17.45 -26.00
CA LYS A 187 0.89 16.88 -27.19
C LYS A 187 2.19 16.20 -26.81
N GLN A 188 2.34 14.94 -27.22
CA GLN A 188 3.46 14.07 -26.86
C GLN A 188 4.81 14.53 -27.43
N ASP A 189 4.82 15.18 -28.59
CA ASP A 189 6.01 15.66 -29.30
C ASP A 189 6.48 17.05 -28.83
N MET A 190 5.72 17.69 -27.93
CA MET A 190 5.95 19.06 -27.49
C MET A 190 6.21 19.11 -25.97
N ASP A 191 5.14 19.02 -25.16
CA ASP A 191 5.23 19.02 -23.69
C ASP A 191 4.51 17.79 -23.14
N ALA A 192 5.26 16.69 -23.06
CA ALA A 192 4.75 15.38 -22.72
C ALA A 192 4.45 15.18 -21.22
N LEU A 193 4.72 16.19 -20.37
CA LEU A 193 4.49 16.08 -18.93
C LEU A 193 3.06 16.44 -18.52
N GLY A 194 2.28 17.07 -19.40
CA GLY A 194 0.87 17.36 -19.15
C GLY A 194 0.64 18.16 -17.88
N VAL A 195 -0.37 17.76 -17.11
CA VAL A 195 -0.71 18.42 -15.85
C VAL A 195 0.43 18.34 -14.82
N LEU A 196 1.29 17.31 -14.88
CA LEU A 196 2.41 17.15 -13.97
C LEU A 196 3.50 18.19 -14.21
N GLY A 197 3.75 18.55 -15.48
CA GLY A 197 4.73 19.57 -15.84
C GLY A 197 4.23 21.01 -15.63
N ASP A 198 2.91 21.21 -15.55
CA ASP A 198 2.31 22.53 -15.37
C ASP A 198 1.89 22.80 -13.92
N LEU A 199 0.75 22.22 -13.49
CA LEU A 199 0.19 22.42 -12.15
C LEU A 199 0.87 21.54 -11.09
N GLY A 200 1.21 20.31 -11.47
CA GLY A 200 1.95 19.38 -10.61
C GLY A 200 3.34 19.88 -10.24
N TRP A 201 4.00 20.65 -11.10
CA TRP A 201 5.29 21.28 -10.82
C TRP A 201 5.21 22.19 -9.59
N TYR A 202 4.14 22.99 -9.49
CA TYR A 202 3.90 23.83 -8.31
C TYR A 202 3.58 22.99 -7.07
N CYS A 203 2.76 21.95 -7.20
CA CYS A 203 2.41 21.09 -6.06
C CYS A 203 3.62 20.38 -5.47
N VAL A 204 4.43 19.76 -6.33
CA VAL A 204 5.67 19.08 -5.93
C VAL A 204 6.65 20.08 -5.35
N GLY A 205 6.85 21.23 -6.00
CA GLY A 205 7.72 22.29 -5.50
C GLY A 205 7.29 22.83 -4.13
N ALA A 206 5.98 22.96 -3.88
CA ALA A 206 5.43 23.38 -2.60
C ALA A 206 5.74 22.39 -1.47
N VAL A 207 5.53 21.10 -1.73
CA VAL A 207 5.80 20.03 -0.76
C VAL A 207 7.29 19.96 -0.45
N LEU A 208 8.15 19.96 -1.49
CA LEU A 208 9.60 19.96 -1.30
C LEU A 208 10.03 21.19 -0.50
N TRP A 209 9.53 22.38 -0.83
CA TRP A 209 9.83 23.61 -0.07
C TRP A 209 9.44 23.50 1.41
N ALA A 210 8.25 22.98 1.70
CA ALA A 210 7.76 22.78 3.07
C ALA A 210 8.61 21.76 3.85
N LYS A 211 9.16 20.75 3.17
CA LYS A 211 10.08 19.74 3.72
C LYS A 211 11.56 20.12 3.56
N ASN A 212 11.86 21.42 3.44
CA ASN A 212 13.22 21.93 3.28
C ASN A 212 14.05 21.23 2.17
N TYR A 213 13.38 20.92 1.07
CA TYR A 213 13.89 20.21 -0.11
C TYR A 213 14.47 18.83 0.17
N GLU A 214 13.97 18.13 1.19
CA GLU A 214 14.16 16.69 1.33
C GLU A 214 13.35 15.95 0.25
N LEU A 215 13.89 14.84 -0.26
CA LEU A 215 13.18 14.00 -1.23
C LEU A 215 12.33 12.95 -0.50
N PRO A 216 11.11 12.63 -0.99
CA PRO A 216 10.33 11.54 -0.43
C PRO A 216 11.02 10.18 -0.67
N ASN A 217 10.87 9.26 0.28
CA ASN A 217 11.36 7.88 0.16
C ASN A 217 10.50 7.05 -0.80
N VAL A 218 9.18 7.28 -0.77
CA VAL A 218 8.21 6.55 -1.58
C VAL A 218 7.19 7.52 -2.18
N VAL A 219 6.91 7.34 -3.46
CA VAL A 219 5.85 8.06 -4.18
C VAL A 219 4.78 7.05 -4.58
N SER A 220 3.53 7.36 -4.25
CA SER A 220 2.36 6.52 -4.60
C SER A 220 1.31 7.37 -5.30
N ALA A 221 0.69 6.86 -6.36
CA ALA A 221 -0.40 7.52 -7.06
C ALA A 221 -1.71 6.76 -6.85
N LEU A 222 -2.82 7.47 -6.71
CA LEU A 222 -4.15 6.86 -6.54
C LEU A 222 -4.73 6.52 -7.93
N PRO A 223 -4.95 5.24 -8.28
CA PRO A 223 -5.37 4.85 -9.64
C PRO A 223 -6.71 5.47 -10.07
N ALA A 224 -7.64 5.67 -9.14
CA ALA A 224 -8.97 6.24 -9.41
C ALA A 224 -8.96 7.74 -9.75
N GLY A 225 -7.86 8.45 -9.45
CA GLY A 225 -7.72 9.90 -9.65
C GLY A 225 -6.91 10.31 -10.89
N VAL A 226 -6.62 9.38 -11.81
CA VAL A 226 -5.73 9.64 -12.95
C VAL A 226 -6.48 9.64 -14.26
N THR A 227 -6.54 10.80 -14.90
CA THR A 227 -7.13 10.95 -16.25
C THR A 227 -6.03 11.16 -17.27
N ARG A 228 -6.12 10.50 -18.44
CA ARG A 228 -5.15 10.64 -19.55
C ARG A 228 -5.88 10.92 -20.86
N ASN A 229 -5.19 11.55 -21.81
CA ASN A 229 -5.66 11.62 -23.20
C ASN A 229 -5.27 10.37 -24.00
N SER A 230 -5.69 10.32 -25.27
CA SER A 230 -5.38 9.23 -26.21
C SER A 230 -3.88 9.03 -26.47
N ALA A 231 -3.06 10.07 -26.27
CA ALA A 231 -1.60 10.00 -26.38
C ALA A 231 -0.91 9.58 -25.07
N GLY A 232 -1.67 9.21 -24.02
CA GLY A 232 -1.15 8.78 -22.73
C GLY A 232 -0.69 9.92 -21.81
N ILE A 233 -0.92 11.18 -22.19
CA ILE A 233 -0.56 12.36 -21.41
C ILE A 233 -1.50 12.51 -20.22
N VAL A 234 -0.94 12.72 -19.03
CA VAL A 234 -1.68 12.86 -17.77
C VAL A 234 -2.35 14.24 -17.72
N LEU A 235 -3.67 14.25 -17.52
CA LEU A 235 -4.52 15.45 -17.45
C LEU A 235 -5.05 15.73 -16.04
N SER A 236 -5.07 14.71 -15.18
CA SER A 236 -5.29 14.85 -13.73
C SER A 236 -4.59 13.72 -12.98
N CYS A 237 -4.11 13.99 -11.77
CA CYS A 237 -3.48 13.03 -10.88
C CYS A 237 -3.64 13.44 -9.41
N THR A 238 -3.82 12.45 -8.53
CA THR A 238 -3.62 12.58 -7.08
C THR A 238 -2.54 11.61 -6.64
N ALA A 239 -1.56 12.10 -5.87
CA ALA A 239 -0.46 11.29 -5.37
C ALA A 239 -0.07 11.65 -3.94
N CYS A 240 0.54 10.69 -3.26
CA CYS A 240 1.11 10.83 -1.93
C CYS A 240 2.64 10.68 -2.00
N LEU A 241 3.34 11.55 -1.28
CA LEU A 241 4.78 11.60 -1.13
C LEU A 241 5.11 11.26 0.33
N ASN A 242 5.72 10.11 0.57
CA ASN A 242 6.02 9.59 1.90
C ASN A 242 7.48 9.81 2.24
N TYR A 243 7.75 10.43 3.39
CA TYR A 243 9.09 10.83 3.83
C TYR A 243 9.74 9.89 4.85
N ASP A 244 8.98 8.96 5.45
CA ASP A 244 9.47 8.03 6.47
C ASP A 244 9.19 6.56 6.06
N GLN A 245 10.03 5.63 6.54
CA GLN A 245 9.89 4.19 6.32
C GLN A 245 8.64 3.60 7.00
N ASP A 246 8.09 4.30 8.00
CA ASP A 246 6.90 3.93 8.76
C ASP A 246 5.59 4.60 8.28
N HIS A 247 5.58 5.31 7.13
CA HIS A 247 4.41 6.03 6.59
C HIS A 247 3.83 7.16 7.46
N LYS A 248 4.58 7.69 8.44
CA LYS A 248 4.06 8.65 9.44
C LYS A 248 4.01 10.11 8.98
N THR A 249 4.82 10.50 8.00
CA THR A 249 4.73 11.83 7.36
C THR A 249 4.37 11.69 5.89
N VAL A 250 3.16 12.15 5.55
CA VAL A 250 2.59 12.04 4.21
C VAL A 250 2.25 13.43 3.69
N ALA A 251 2.77 13.74 2.51
CA ALA A 251 2.33 14.90 1.74
C ALA A 251 1.42 14.44 0.60
N VAL A 252 0.29 15.10 0.39
CA VAL A 252 -0.67 14.79 -0.66
C VAL A 252 -0.64 15.90 -1.69
N ILE A 253 -0.50 15.52 -2.96
CA ILE A 253 -0.60 16.42 -4.10
C ILE A 253 -1.83 16.07 -4.95
N HIS A 254 -2.55 17.09 -5.39
CA HIS A 254 -3.63 16.94 -6.37
C HIS A 254 -3.49 17.96 -7.49
N CYS A 255 -3.47 17.50 -8.73
CA CYS A 255 -3.49 18.39 -9.89
C CYS A 255 -4.46 17.93 -10.99
N SER A 256 -5.13 18.89 -11.65
CA SER A 256 -6.20 18.59 -12.61
C SER A 256 -6.45 19.73 -13.59
N PHE A 257 -6.61 19.42 -14.88
CA PHE A 257 -7.14 20.35 -15.90
C PHE A 257 -8.68 20.37 -16.01
N PHE A 258 -9.38 19.61 -15.16
CA PHE A 258 -10.85 19.49 -15.19
C PHE A 258 -11.56 20.22 -14.05
N SER A 259 -10.87 20.43 -12.93
CA SER A 259 -11.45 21.04 -11.72
C SER A 259 -11.32 22.56 -11.74
N TYR A 260 -12.16 23.29 -11.00
CA TYR A 260 -12.09 24.75 -10.87
C TYR A 260 -10.71 25.24 -10.44
N THR A 261 -10.36 26.48 -10.78
CA THR A 261 -9.04 27.04 -10.49
C THR A 261 -8.80 27.16 -8.98
N SER A 262 -7.81 26.45 -8.47
CA SER A 262 -7.37 26.47 -7.06
C SER A 262 -5.84 26.28 -7.01
N MET A 263 -5.19 26.92 -6.04
CA MET A 263 -3.75 26.83 -5.78
C MET A 263 -3.51 26.76 -4.27
N ASP A 264 -4.18 25.78 -3.66
CA ASP A 264 -4.25 25.66 -2.21
C ASP A 264 -3.00 24.94 -1.68
N LEU A 265 -2.43 25.48 -0.60
CA LEU A 265 -1.37 24.87 0.19
C LEU A 265 -1.80 24.90 1.65
N SER A 266 -1.81 23.75 2.30
CA SER A 266 -2.05 23.61 3.73
C SER A 266 -0.92 22.81 4.35
N ILE A 267 -0.29 23.37 5.38
CA ILE A 267 0.80 22.74 6.12
C ILE A 267 0.41 22.71 7.58
N THR A 268 0.34 21.52 8.15
CA THR A 268 0.08 21.33 9.59
C THR A 268 1.35 20.84 10.26
N GLY A 269 1.76 21.53 11.33
CA GLY A 269 2.83 21.11 12.22
C GLY A 269 2.31 20.85 13.64
N THR A 270 3.19 20.36 14.50
CA THR A 270 2.88 19.95 15.88
C THR A 270 2.24 21.02 16.79
N LYS A 271 2.35 22.31 16.49
CA LYS A 271 1.85 23.42 17.34
C LYS A 271 0.95 24.43 16.63
N GLY A 272 0.83 24.32 15.31
CA GLY A 272 0.09 25.28 14.51
C GLY A 272 -0.03 24.84 13.05
N SER A 273 -0.72 25.64 12.25
CA SER A 273 -0.88 25.36 10.83
C SER A 273 -0.86 26.61 9.97
N LEU A 274 -0.44 26.44 8.72
CA LEU A 274 -0.39 27.46 7.70
C LEU A 274 -1.32 27.07 6.56
N HIS A 275 -2.23 27.96 6.18
CA HIS A 275 -3.18 27.74 5.08
C HIS A 275 -3.11 28.88 4.07
N LEU A 276 -3.14 28.52 2.79
CA LEU A 276 -3.06 29.47 1.68
C LEU A 276 -3.86 28.95 0.48
N LYS A 277 -4.61 29.82 -0.22
CA LYS A 277 -5.46 29.44 -1.38
C LYS A 277 -4.92 29.88 -2.74
N ASP A 278 -3.89 30.71 -2.74
CA ASP A 278 -3.31 31.36 -3.90
C ASP A 278 -1.77 31.23 -3.90
N PHE A 279 -1.28 30.05 -3.50
CA PHE A 279 0.13 29.81 -3.19
C PHE A 279 1.09 30.18 -4.33
N ALA A 280 0.82 29.70 -5.54
CA ALA A 280 1.72 29.92 -6.68
C ALA A 280 1.49 31.25 -7.41
N ILE A 281 0.28 31.83 -7.33
CA ILE A 281 -0.07 33.12 -7.95
C ILE A 281 -0.96 33.90 -6.97
N PRO A 282 -0.44 34.95 -6.31
CA PRO A 282 -1.21 35.80 -5.42
C PRO A 282 -2.42 36.44 -6.11
N TYR A 283 -3.52 36.63 -5.37
CA TYR A 283 -4.71 37.32 -5.90
C TYR A 283 -4.48 38.82 -6.14
N GLN A 284 -3.57 39.45 -5.41
CA GLN A 284 -3.23 40.87 -5.52
C GLN A 284 -1.73 41.04 -5.79
N GLU A 285 -1.38 41.99 -6.66
CA GLU A 285 0.00 42.16 -7.14
C GLU A 285 0.89 42.91 -6.14
N GLY A 286 0.33 43.80 -5.31
CA GLY A 286 1.07 44.63 -4.35
C GLY A 286 0.98 44.19 -2.89
N SER A 287 0.17 43.17 -2.59
CA SER A 287 0.12 42.56 -1.27
C SER A 287 -0.33 41.11 -1.40
N ALA A 288 0.22 40.23 -0.56
CA ALA A 288 -0.14 38.83 -0.53
C ALA A 288 -0.37 38.40 0.92
N PHE A 289 -1.27 37.46 1.17
CA PHE A 289 -1.59 37.00 2.53
C PHE A 289 -1.55 35.50 2.65
N PHE A 290 -1.49 34.99 3.89
CA PHE A 290 -1.74 33.60 4.27
C PHE A 290 -2.30 33.55 5.69
N ASP A 291 -2.99 32.46 6.00
CA ASP A 291 -3.62 32.26 7.30
C ASP A 291 -2.68 31.42 8.19
N LEU A 292 -2.36 31.93 9.38
CA LEU A 292 -1.55 31.25 10.39
C LEU A 292 -2.43 30.98 11.62
N ALA A 293 -2.49 29.73 12.05
CA ALA A 293 -3.20 29.31 13.25
C ALA A 293 -2.19 28.88 14.31
N SER A 294 -1.92 29.73 15.31
CA SER A 294 -0.90 29.51 16.37
C SER A 294 -1.08 30.46 17.57
N PRO A 295 -0.79 30.06 18.84
CA PRO A 295 -0.46 28.70 19.27
C PRO A 295 -1.73 27.88 19.43
N ALA A 296 -1.79 26.72 18.77
CA ALA A 296 -2.88 25.80 18.97
C ALA A 296 -2.63 25.11 20.33
N THR A 297 -3.45 25.38 21.34
CA THR A 297 -3.40 24.68 22.64
C THR A 297 -4.63 23.79 22.79
N PHE A 298 -4.40 22.55 23.19
CA PHE A 298 -5.45 21.58 23.47
C PHE A 298 -6.11 21.95 24.82
N MET A 299 -7.42 22.22 24.84
CA MET A 299 -8.19 22.35 26.08
C MET A 299 -8.95 21.04 26.31
N ASP A 300 -8.65 20.37 27.42
CA ASP A 300 -9.11 19.01 27.73
C ASP A 300 -10.64 18.85 27.87
N ASP A 301 -11.41 19.94 28.08
CA ASP A 301 -12.77 19.80 28.62
C ASP A 301 -13.93 20.25 27.69
N GLN A 302 -13.67 20.84 26.51
CA GLN A 302 -14.70 21.18 25.52
C GLN A 302 -14.17 21.06 24.09
N THR A 303 -14.98 20.46 23.21
CA THR A 303 -14.64 20.02 21.85
C THR A 303 -13.97 21.09 20.96
N GLY A 304 -12.64 20.99 20.76
CA GLY A 304 -11.94 21.59 19.62
C GLY A 304 -10.66 22.37 19.94
N TRP A 305 -9.77 22.47 18.95
CA TRP A 305 -8.63 23.41 18.96
C TRP A 305 -9.18 24.84 18.83
N ASN A 306 -8.91 25.69 19.81
CA ASN A 306 -9.13 27.13 19.64
C ASN A 306 -7.81 27.71 19.12
N ALA A 307 -7.64 27.74 17.80
CA ALA A 307 -6.53 28.48 17.20
C ALA A 307 -7.10 29.78 16.62
N GLU A 308 -6.73 30.91 17.22
CA GLU A 308 -6.95 32.20 16.58
C GLU A 308 -6.19 32.18 15.24
N THR A 309 -6.95 32.29 14.16
CA THR A 309 -6.37 32.35 12.82
C THR A 309 -6.00 33.80 12.55
N GLU A 310 -4.70 34.08 12.58
CA GLU A 310 -4.15 35.37 12.19
C GLU A 310 -3.93 35.38 10.69
N LYS A 311 -4.47 36.41 10.02
CA LYS A 311 -4.20 36.66 8.61
C LYS A 311 -2.92 37.48 8.49
N VAL A 312 -1.82 36.85 8.09
CA VAL A 312 -0.54 37.54 7.88
C VAL A 312 -0.54 38.16 6.49
N VAL A 313 -0.47 39.48 6.44
CA VAL A 313 -0.36 40.25 5.19
C VAL A 313 1.09 40.64 4.96
N VAL A 314 1.58 40.44 3.73
CA VAL A 314 2.92 40.78 3.29
C VAL A 314 2.78 41.71 2.10
N ASP A 315 3.08 42.98 2.32
CA ASP A 315 3.13 43.99 1.25
C ASP A 315 4.40 43.82 0.41
N ASN A 316 4.29 44.13 -0.88
CA ASN A 316 5.41 43.99 -1.81
C ASN A 316 5.38 45.07 -2.89
N GLU A 317 6.57 45.57 -3.25
CA GLU A 317 6.72 46.67 -4.21
C GLU A 317 6.78 46.20 -5.67
N LEU A 318 7.07 44.91 -5.88
CA LEU A 318 7.24 44.29 -7.19
C LEU A 318 6.42 43.00 -7.28
N PRO A 319 5.95 42.60 -8.47
CA PRO A 319 5.35 41.28 -8.65
C PRO A 319 6.39 40.14 -8.53
N GLN A 320 5.92 38.92 -8.25
CA GLN A 320 6.79 37.74 -8.05
C GLN A 320 7.77 37.48 -9.20
N GLU A 321 7.33 37.64 -10.45
CA GLU A 321 8.19 37.50 -11.62
C GLU A 321 9.30 38.55 -11.70
N ALA A 322 9.07 39.77 -11.19
CA ALA A 322 10.08 40.82 -11.16
C ALA A 322 11.12 40.58 -10.07
N PHE A 323 10.73 40.03 -8.90
CA PHE A 323 11.69 39.57 -7.90
C PHE A 323 12.60 38.44 -8.42
N MET A 324 12.05 37.51 -9.20
CA MET A 324 12.83 36.46 -9.86
C MET A 324 13.84 37.04 -10.86
N VAL A 325 13.41 38.00 -11.70
CA VAL A 325 14.32 38.68 -12.63
C VAL A 325 15.39 39.47 -11.88
N GLN A 326 15.02 40.19 -10.83
CA GLN A 326 15.95 40.94 -9.99
C GLN A 326 17.03 40.04 -9.39
N GLU A 327 16.66 38.87 -8.88
CA GLU A 327 17.63 37.91 -8.32
C GLU A 327 18.58 37.38 -9.40
N LEU A 328 18.07 37.05 -10.59
CA LEU A 328 18.93 36.60 -11.69
C LEU A 328 19.85 37.72 -12.19
N ALA A 329 19.36 38.95 -12.29
CA ALA A 329 20.15 40.12 -12.67
C ALA A 329 21.27 40.37 -11.65
N ARG A 330 20.95 40.30 -10.35
CA ARG A 330 21.94 40.38 -9.26
C ARG A 330 23.01 39.29 -9.41
N LEU A 331 22.59 38.05 -9.66
CA LEU A 331 23.51 36.92 -9.80
C LEU A 331 24.43 37.08 -11.03
N ALA A 332 23.86 37.44 -12.18
CA ALA A 332 24.60 37.69 -13.41
C ALA A 332 25.66 38.80 -13.23
N GLN A 333 25.29 39.90 -12.58
CA GLN A 333 26.22 41.01 -12.31
C GLN A 333 27.37 40.61 -11.41
N GLY A 334 27.11 39.88 -10.33
CA GLY A 334 28.18 39.46 -9.43
C GLY A 334 29.11 38.43 -10.06
N ILE A 335 28.59 37.54 -10.92
CA ILE A 335 29.44 36.64 -11.71
C ILE A 335 30.33 37.44 -12.67
N LYS A 336 29.76 38.43 -13.38
CA LYS A 336 30.51 39.31 -14.27
C LYS A 336 31.59 40.10 -13.54
N LYS A 337 31.32 40.57 -12.32
CA LYS A 337 32.26 41.28 -11.44
C LYS A 337 33.22 40.35 -10.68
N CYS A 338 33.12 39.03 -10.89
CA CYS A 338 33.89 38.01 -10.16
C CYS A 338 33.69 38.04 -8.63
N GLU A 339 32.56 38.58 -8.16
CA GLU A 339 32.23 38.70 -6.73
C GLU A 339 31.74 37.37 -6.14
N PHE A 340 31.06 36.53 -6.94
CA PHE A 340 30.66 35.19 -6.52
C PHE A 340 30.51 34.23 -7.72
N ARG A 341 30.62 32.92 -7.46
CA ARG A 341 30.39 31.85 -8.44
C ARG A 341 28.88 31.61 -8.66
N PRO A 342 28.47 30.91 -9.75
CA PRO A 342 27.07 30.51 -9.94
C PRO A 342 26.48 29.82 -8.70
N ASP A 343 25.30 30.25 -8.28
CA ASP A 343 24.55 29.70 -7.15
C ASP A 343 23.93 28.35 -7.54
N ASN A 344 24.36 27.29 -6.85
CA ASN A 344 23.92 25.91 -7.08
C ASN A 344 22.54 25.60 -6.48
N ARG A 345 22.00 26.46 -5.61
CA ARG A 345 20.71 26.25 -4.96
C ARG A 345 19.58 26.08 -5.97
N TRP A 346 19.52 26.93 -7.00
CA TRP A 346 18.45 26.91 -7.99
C TRP A 346 18.49 25.65 -8.88
N PRO A 347 19.65 25.27 -9.46
CA PRO A 347 19.83 23.96 -10.09
C PRO A 347 19.37 22.78 -9.22
N GLU A 348 19.74 22.78 -7.93
CA GLU A 348 19.41 21.69 -7.02
C GLU A 348 17.90 21.59 -6.77
N ILE A 349 17.22 22.73 -6.56
CA ILE A 349 15.77 22.78 -6.35
C ILE A 349 15.03 22.26 -7.59
N SER A 350 15.37 22.75 -8.79
CA SER A 350 14.75 22.29 -10.04
C SER A 350 14.97 20.80 -10.28
N ARG A 351 16.18 20.30 -9.98
CA ARG A 351 16.52 18.88 -10.12
C ARG A 351 15.71 18.00 -9.18
N LYS A 352 15.57 18.39 -7.91
CA LYS A 352 14.76 17.65 -6.93
C LYS A 352 13.28 17.63 -7.32
N THR A 353 12.73 18.74 -7.80
CA THR A 353 11.35 18.79 -8.33
C THR A 353 11.18 17.85 -9.51
N GLN A 354 12.10 17.87 -10.49
CA GLN A 354 12.07 16.98 -11.66
C GLN A 354 12.13 15.50 -11.26
N ILE A 355 12.97 15.12 -10.29
CA ILE A 355 13.08 13.73 -9.81
C ILE A 355 11.72 13.21 -9.34
N VAL A 356 10.98 14.00 -8.57
CA VAL A 356 9.66 13.59 -8.05
C VAL A 356 8.62 13.58 -9.16
N VAL A 357 8.63 14.56 -10.08
CA VAL A 357 7.74 14.59 -11.25
C VAL A 357 7.96 13.37 -12.15
N ASP A 358 9.22 12.97 -12.38
CA ASP A 358 9.58 11.80 -13.17
C ASP A 358 9.16 10.50 -12.49
N ALA A 359 9.36 10.40 -11.16
CA ALA A 359 8.92 9.25 -10.38
C ALA A 359 7.40 9.08 -10.49
N LEU A 360 6.63 10.18 -10.36
CA LEU A 360 5.18 10.18 -10.55
C LEU A 360 4.82 9.74 -11.97
N ARG A 361 5.44 10.34 -13.00
CA ARG A 361 5.16 9.98 -14.40
C ARG A 361 5.41 8.50 -14.66
N ASN A 362 6.56 7.97 -14.24
CA ASN A 362 6.93 6.58 -14.45
C ASN A 362 5.97 5.63 -13.74
N LEU A 363 5.59 5.96 -12.50
CA LEU A 363 4.57 5.22 -11.75
C LEU A 363 3.23 5.20 -12.49
N LEU A 364 2.80 6.35 -13.03
CA LEU A 364 1.55 6.44 -13.78
C LEU A 364 1.62 5.67 -15.11
N ILE A 365 2.76 5.62 -15.78
CA ILE A 365 2.95 4.78 -16.97
C ILE A 365 2.87 3.29 -16.59
N LEU A 366 3.50 2.88 -15.48
CA LEU A 366 3.46 1.51 -14.99
C LEU A 366 2.02 1.09 -14.62
N ILE A 367 1.27 1.95 -13.93
CA ILE A 367 -0.14 1.74 -13.63
C ILE A 367 -0.94 1.54 -14.93
N ALA A 368 -0.74 2.38 -15.94
CA ALA A 368 -1.43 2.24 -17.23
C ALA A 368 -1.14 0.88 -17.91
N ASN A 369 0.10 0.41 -17.85
CA ASN A 369 0.51 -0.87 -18.44
C ASN A 369 -0.06 -2.09 -17.67
N LEU A 370 -0.22 -1.99 -16.36
CA LEU A 370 -0.84 -3.04 -15.54
C LEU A 370 -2.35 -3.18 -15.81
N TYR A 371 -3.02 -2.08 -16.15
CA TYR A 371 -4.44 -2.08 -16.54
C TYR A 371 -4.68 -2.38 -18.04
N GLN A 372 -3.62 -2.58 -18.85
CA GLN A 372 -3.71 -2.98 -20.26
C GLN A 372 -3.59 -4.50 -20.50
N LEU A 373 -3.56 -5.34 -19.46
CA LEU A 373 -3.83 -6.78 -19.63
C LEU A 373 -5.30 -6.94 -20.05
N PRO A 374 -5.59 -7.51 -21.24
CA PRO A 374 -6.94 -7.50 -21.79
C PRO A 374 -7.84 -8.45 -21.00
N ILE A 375 -8.76 -7.88 -20.22
CA ILE A 375 -10.09 -8.47 -20.09
C ILE A 375 -10.74 -8.25 -21.45
N MET A 376 -10.62 -9.25 -22.34
CA MET A 376 -11.38 -9.30 -23.58
C MET A 376 -12.87 -9.28 -23.25
N ILE A 377 -13.50 -8.13 -23.46
CA ILE A 377 -14.92 -8.07 -23.79
C ILE A 377 -15.03 -8.59 -25.22
N ALA A 378 -15.64 -9.75 -25.39
CA ALA A 378 -16.25 -10.17 -26.64
C ALA A 378 -17.73 -10.46 -26.36
N ALA A 379 -18.60 -9.57 -26.82
CA ALA A 379 -19.97 -9.90 -27.22
C ALA A 379 -19.96 -9.82 -28.76
N ILE A 380 -20.51 -10.79 -29.51
CA ILE A 380 -21.94 -10.83 -29.90
C ILE A 380 -22.41 -12.27 -30.22
N SER A 381 -23.65 -12.53 -29.77
CA SER A 381 -24.72 -13.53 -30.02
C SER A 381 -24.81 -14.32 -31.36
N VAL A 382 -25.23 -15.61 -31.30
CA VAL A 382 -26.59 -16.15 -31.67
C VAL A 382 -26.61 -17.71 -31.72
N VAL A 383 -27.46 -18.31 -30.87
CA VAL A 383 -28.34 -19.51 -31.02
C VAL A 383 -27.80 -20.89 -31.45
N SER A 384 -27.96 -21.91 -30.59
CA SER A 384 -28.93 -23.03 -30.78
C SER A 384 -28.85 -24.11 -29.69
N ASN A 385 -30.03 -24.44 -29.15
CA ASN A 385 -30.50 -25.67 -28.49
C ASN A 385 -29.50 -26.76 -28.08
N THR A 386 -29.57 -27.18 -26.81
CA THR A 386 -30.20 -28.47 -26.45
C THR A 386 -30.32 -28.66 -24.93
N SER A 387 -31.51 -29.08 -24.53
CA SER A 387 -31.92 -29.58 -23.22
C SER A 387 -31.32 -30.95 -22.88
N ILE A 388 -31.09 -31.25 -21.59
CA ILE A 388 -31.75 -32.34 -20.82
C ILE A 388 -31.26 -32.31 -19.35
N PRO A 389 -32.12 -32.63 -18.35
CA PRO A 389 -31.85 -32.43 -16.92
C PRO A 389 -31.49 -33.73 -16.19
N THR A 390 -30.92 -33.63 -14.98
CA THR A 390 -30.85 -34.76 -14.04
C THR A 390 -31.40 -34.40 -12.67
N ASN A 391 -32.38 -35.20 -12.27
CA ASN A 391 -33.15 -35.17 -11.03
C ASN A 391 -32.31 -35.39 -9.78
N LEU A 392 -32.72 -34.76 -8.67
CA LEU A 392 -32.63 -35.38 -7.35
C LEU A 392 -33.93 -35.14 -6.57
N THR A 393 -34.62 -36.25 -6.36
CA THR A 393 -35.87 -36.43 -5.63
C THR A 393 -35.60 -36.37 -4.12
N VAL A 394 -36.44 -35.63 -3.37
CA VAL A 394 -36.55 -35.81 -1.91
C VAL A 394 -38.01 -36.15 -1.57
N ILE A 395 -38.16 -37.41 -1.19
CA ILE A 395 -39.03 -38.01 -0.16
C ILE A 395 -40.38 -37.32 0.13
N SER A 396 -41.42 -38.08 -0.22
CA SER A 396 -42.79 -38.00 0.25
C SER A 396 -42.95 -38.29 1.74
N CYS A 397 -43.74 -37.49 2.45
CA CYS A 397 -44.90 -37.98 3.22
C CYS A 397 -45.63 -36.81 3.89
N LEU A 398 -46.93 -36.64 3.58
CA LEU A 398 -48.00 -36.65 4.58
C LEU A 398 -49.37 -36.59 3.88
N LYS A 399 -50.26 -37.50 4.32
CA LYS A 399 -51.62 -37.71 3.84
C LYS A 399 -52.48 -36.47 4.11
N SER A 400 -53.24 -36.00 3.12
CA SER A 400 -54.33 -35.03 3.33
C SER A 400 -55.63 -35.75 3.71
N LYS A 401 -56.33 -35.23 4.73
CA LYS A 401 -57.74 -35.50 5.00
C LYS A 401 -58.61 -34.51 4.20
N LYS A 402 -59.75 -34.98 3.72
CA LYS A 402 -60.81 -34.23 3.01
C LYS A 402 -61.49 -33.15 3.91
N PRO A 403 -62.22 -32.18 3.30
CA PRO A 403 -62.39 -30.81 3.81
C PRO A 403 -63.71 -30.61 4.59
N PRO A 404 -63.91 -29.42 5.21
CA PRO A 404 -65.25 -28.87 5.38
C PRO A 404 -65.44 -27.50 4.72
N SER A 405 -66.54 -27.45 3.97
CA SER A 405 -67.51 -26.37 3.74
C SER A 405 -67.09 -24.89 3.68
N LYS A 406 -67.45 -24.33 2.51
CA LYS A 406 -67.70 -22.93 2.16
C LYS A 406 -68.08 -22.00 3.32
N ASN A 407 -67.31 -20.92 3.48
CA ASN A 407 -67.79 -19.63 3.96
C ASN A 407 -66.91 -18.49 3.40
N PRO A 408 -67.45 -17.33 2.94
CA PRO A 408 -66.68 -16.31 2.19
C PRO A 408 -65.73 -15.44 3.02
N ARG A 409 -65.47 -15.77 4.29
CA ARG A 409 -64.56 -15.02 5.20
C ARG A 409 -63.18 -15.67 5.40
N ASN A 410 -62.85 -16.77 4.70
CA ASN A 410 -61.69 -17.62 5.05
C ASN A 410 -60.54 -17.70 4.01
N LEU A 411 -60.63 -17.02 2.86
CA LEU A 411 -59.59 -17.10 1.81
C LEU A 411 -58.26 -16.44 2.24
N ASN A 412 -58.29 -15.30 2.92
CA ASN A 412 -57.07 -14.61 3.36
C ASN A 412 -56.31 -15.37 4.46
N GLN A 413 -57.01 -16.07 5.37
CA GLN A 413 -56.37 -16.93 6.39
C GLN A 413 -55.75 -18.18 5.76
N THR A 414 -56.44 -18.77 4.77
CA THR A 414 -55.92 -19.91 4.00
C THR A 414 -54.67 -19.53 3.22
N LEU A 415 -54.67 -18.36 2.58
CA LEU A 415 -53.51 -17.85 1.84
C LEU A 415 -52.31 -17.57 2.77
N LYS A 416 -52.54 -16.95 3.94
CA LYS A 416 -51.49 -16.76 4.96
C LYS A 416 -50.92 -18.09 5.46
N PHE A 417 -51.75 -19.11 5.63
CA PHE A 417 -51.30 -20.45 6.00
C PHE A 417 -50.46 -21.11 4.88
N LEU A 418 -50.87 -20.98 3.61
CA LEU A 418 -50.15 -21.54 2.45
C LEU A 418 -48.79 -20.85 2.23
N THR A 419 -48.72 -19.53 2.42
CA THR A 419 -47.47 -18.76 2.35
C THR A 419 -46.50 -19.17 3.46
N LYS A 420 -46.99 -19.35 4.71
CA LYS A 420 -46.16 -19.80 5.85
C LYS A 420 -45.73 -21.27 5.75
N SER A 421 -46.56 -22.13 5.17
CA SER A 421 -46.25 -23.55 4.97
C SER A 421 -45.38 -23.80 3.72
N GLY A 422 -45.09 -22.76 2.94
CA GLY A 422 -44.13 -22.83 1.85
C GLY A 422 -44.67 -23.45 0.55
N ASN A 423 -45.98 -23.56 0.42
CA ASN A 423 -46.67 -24.14 -0.74
C ASN A 423 -47.09 -23.02 -1.71
N LEU A 424 -46.09 -22.40 -2.34
CA LEU A 424 -46.25 -21.19 -3.16
C LEU A 424 -47.10 -21.41 -4.41
N ASP A 425 -47.04 -22.59 -5.03
CA ASP A 425 -47.83 -22.92 -6.22
C ASP A 425 -49.34 -22.97 -5.95
N GLU A 426 -49.73 -23.46 -4.76
CA GLU A 426 -51.14 -23.54 -4.35
C GLU A 426 -51.65 -22.17 -3.88
N ALA A 427 -50.78 -21.39 -3.21
CA ALA A 427 -51.05 -19.99 -2.86
C ALA A 427 -51.28 -19.12 -4.10
N ILE A 428 -50.42 -19.22 -5.12
CA ILE A 428 -50.55 -18.42 -6.36
C ILE A 428 -51.75 -18.89 -7.19
N ARG A 429 -52.02 -20.20 -7.27
CA ARG A 429 -53.25 -20.72 -7.92
C ARG A 429 -54.53 -20.21 -7.26
N LEU A 430 -54.54 -20.07 -5.93
CA LEU A 430 -55.67 -19.49 -5.19
C LEU A 430 -55.93 -18.04 -5.62
N ILE A 431 -54.86 -17.23 -5.76
CA ILE A 431 -54.93 -15.83 -6.23
C ILE A 431 -55.36 -15.77 -7.71
N GLU A 432 -54.83 -16.64 -8.57
CA GLU A 432 -55.19 -16.72 -9.99
C GLU A 432 -56.66 -17.11 -10.19
N SER A 433 -57.22 -17.97 -9.32
CA SER A 433 -58.59 -18.48 -9.40
C SER A 433 -59.67 -17.52 -8.89
N SER A 434 -59.32 -16.46 -8.16
CA SER A 434 -60.28 -15.48 -7.62
C SER A 434 -59.66 -14.08 -7.50
N PRO A 435 -59.31 -13.42 -8.63
CA PRO A 435 -58.55 -12.16 -8.63
C PRO A 435 -59.27 -11.02 -7.91
N SER A 436 -60.58 -10.88 -8.09
CA SER A 436 -61.41 -9.79 -7.55
C SER A 436 -61.65 -9.85 -6.04
N LYS A 437 -61.12 -10.85 -5.33
CA LYS A 437 -61.29 -11.03 -3.87
C LYS A 437 -60.04 -10.69 -3.06
N PHE A 438 -58.91 -10.41 -3.71
CA PHE A 438 -57.63 -10.12 -3.06
C PHE A 438 -57.14 -8.73 -3.48
N THR A 439 -57.55 -7.71 -2.72
CA THR A 439 -57.18 -6.30 -2.91
C THR A 439 -56.23 -5.78 -1.82
N ASP A 440 -55.76 -6.65 -0.92
CA ASP A 440 -54.91 -6.28 0.22
C ASP A 440 -53.40 -6.34 -0.14
N PRO A 441 -52.67 -5.21 -0.13
CA PRO A 441 -51.23 -5.16 -0.45
C PRO A 441 -50.36 -6.03 0.48
N GLU A 442 -50.75 -6.19 1.75
CA GLU A 442 -49.95 -6.95 2.73
C GLU A 442 -49.88 -8.45 2.36
N THR A 443 -50.94 -8.97 1.77
CA THR A 443 -51.00 -10.35 1.30
C THR A 443 -50.01 -10.61 0.15
N TYR A 444 -49.89 -9.67 -0.79
CA TYR A 444 -48.90 -9.74 -1.87
C TYR A 444 -47.46 -9.54 -1.35
N SER A 445 -47.26 -8.65 -0.37
CA SER A 445 -45.97 -8.40 0.28
C SER A 445 -45.39 -9.65 0.96
N GLN A 446 -46.21 -10.43 1.65
CA GLN A 446 -45.78 -11.68 2.31
C GLN A 446 -45.42 -12.77 1.31
N LEU A 447 -46.15 -12.83 0.21
CA LEU A 447 -45.91 -13.80 -0.85
C LEU A 447 -44.62 -13.46 -1.62
N LEU A 448 -44.40 -12.19 -1.95
CA LEU A 448 -43.14 -11.70 -2.51
C LEU A 448 -41.94 -11.97 -1.57
N GLN A 449 -42.10 -11.75 -0.26
CA GLN A 449 -41.06 -12.08 0.73
C GLN A 449 -40.67 -13.57 0.68
N SER A 450 -41.66 -14.44 0.54
CA SER A 450 -41.44 -15.88 0.43
C SER A 450 -40.73 -16.23 -0.88
N CYS A 451 -41.05 -15.58 -1.99
CA CYS A 451 -40.32 -15.71 -3.26
C CYS A 451 -38.86 -15.23 -3.15
N ILE A 452 -38.59 -14.09 -2.50
CA ILE A 452 -37.24 -13.54 -2.28
C ILE A 452 -36.39 -14.54 -1.48
N SER A 453 -36.92 -15.07 -0.37
CA SER A 453 -36.18 -16.00 0.50
C SER A 453 -35.74 -17.29 -0.21
N ARG A 454 -36.50 -17.70 -1.23
CA ARG A 454 -36.25 -18.91 -2.03
C ARG A 454 -35.54 -18.62 -3.35
N LYS A 455 -35.27 -17.35 -3.66
CA LYS A 455 -34.73 -16.88 -4.95
C LYS A 455 -35.51 -17.45 -6.15
N SER A 456 -36.84 -17.49 -6.04
CA SER A 456 -37.68 -18.15 -7.04
C SER A 456 -38.28 -17.16 -8.03
N LEU A 457 -37.58 -16.97 -9.17
CA LEU A 457 -37.97 -16.06 -10.23
C LEU A 457 -39.34 -16.42 -10.84
N HIS A 458 -39.58 -17.70 -11.13
CA HIS A 458 -40.83 -18.18 -11.75
C HIS A 458 -42.08 -17.83 -10.93
N HIS A 459 -42.06 -18.07 -9.63
CA HIS A 459 -43.19 -17.72 -8.76
C HIS A 459 -43.33 -16.20 -8.64
N GLY A 460 -42.21 -15.46 -8.56
CA GLY A 460 -42.20 -14.01 -8.56
C GLY A 460 -42.85 -13.36 -9.79
N GLN A 461 -42.50 -13.84 -10.99
CA GLN A 461 -43.07 -13.37 -12.25
C GLN A 461 -44.57 -13.66 -12.37
N ARG A 462 -45.05 -14.81 -11.88
CA ARG A 462 -46.49 -15.13 -11.85
C ARG A 462 -47.27 -14.14 -10.98
N VAL A 463 -46.70 -13.77 -9.85
CA VAL A 463 -47.28 -12.80 -8.90
C VAL A 463 -47.29 -11.40 -9.49
N TYR A 464 -46.19 -11.00 -10.12
CA TYR A 464 -46.09 -9.72 -10.82
C TYR A 464 -47.08 -9.62 -11.99
N LYS A 465 -47.19 -10.67 -12.81
CA LYS A 465 -48.17 -10.77 -13.91
C LYS A 465 -49.61 -10.71 -13.41
N GLN A 466 -49.87 -11.23 -12.22
CA GLN A 466 -51.20 -11.18 -11.62
C GLN A 466 -51.53 -9.79 -11.06
N LEU A 467 -50.55 -9.08 -10.50
CA LEU A 467 -50.69 -7.68 -10.08
C LEU A 467 -51.03 -6.76 -11.26
N LEU A 468 -50.46 -7.02 -12.45
CA LEU A 468 -50.73 -6.26 -13.69
C LEU A 468 -52.14 -6.52 -14.29
N LYS A 469 -52.86 -7.55 -13.84
CA LYS A 469 -54.15 -7.98 -14.43
C LYS A 469 -55.39 -7.56 -13.63
N GLN A 470 -55.23 -6.93 -12.47
CA GLN A 470 -56.38 -6.52 -11.65
C GLN A 470 -57.01 -5.21 -12.15
N GLU A 471 -58.32 -5.05 -11.96
CA GLU A 471 -59.04 -3.80 -12.32
C GLU A 471 -58.53 -2.58 -11.52
N ASP A 472 -57.99 -2.79 -10.31
CA ASP A 472 -57.34 -1.77 -9.45
C ASP A 472 -55.78 -1.81 -9.56
N SER A 473 -55.22 -2.30 -10.67
CA SER A 473 -53.76 -2.53 -10.79
C SER A 473 -52.91 -1.27 -10.57
N GLU A 474 -53.38 -0.09 -10.99
CA GLU A 474 -52.67 1.18 -10.80
C GLU A 474 -52.49 1.48 -9.31
N LYS A 475 -53.55 1.37 -8.51
CA LYS A 475 -53.53 1.65 -7.07
C LYS A 475 -52.68 0.66 -6.26
N LEU A 476 -52.63 -0.60 -6.68
CA LEU A 476 -51.81 -1.62 -6.04
C LEU A 476 -50.34 -1.51 -6.41
N LEU A 477 -50.03 -1.20 -7.68
CA LEU A 477 -48.67 -1.02 -8.15
C LEU A 477 -48.06 0.29 -7.65
N GLU A 478 -48.85 1.31 -7.34
CA GLU A 478 -48.40 2.52 -6.65
C GLU A 478 -47.92 2.26 -5.21
N ASN A 479 -48.27 1.13 -4.59
CA ASN A 479 -47.85 0.81 -3.24
C ASN A 479 -46.33 0.62 -3.14
N HIS A 480 -45.65 1.56 -2.47
CA HIS A 480 -44.19 1.57 -2.38
C HIS A 480 -43.57 0.33 -1.71
N ASN A 481 -44.26 -0.33 -0.77
CA ASN A 481 -43.78 -1.56 -0.13
C ASN A 481 -43.79 -2.76 -1.11
N LEU A 482 -44.75 -2.80 -2.02
CA LEU A 482 -44.75 -3.79 -3.10
C LEU A 482 -43.66 -3.49 -4.13
N LYS A 483 -43.46 -2.21 -4.50
CA LYS A 483 -42.37 -1.80 -5.41
C LYS A 483 -40.99 -2.20 -4.86
N SER A 484 -40.67 -1.89 -3.61
CA SER A 484 -39.35 -2.23 -3.01
C SER A 484 -39.11 -3.75 -2.95
N LYS A 485 -40.14 -4.55 -2.67
CA LYS A 485 -40.06 -6.02 -2.67
C LYS A 485 -39.92 -6.61 -4.06
N LEU A 486 -40.60 -6.05 -5.07
CA LEU A 486 -40.44 -6.46 -6.46
C LEU A 486 -39.01 -6.16 -6.96
N ILE A 487 -38.50 -4.95 -6.70
CA ILE A 487 -37.11 -4.55 -7.01
C ILE A 487 -36.13 -5.54 -6.36
N THR A 488 -36.32 -5.83 -5.07
CA THR A 488 -35.46 -6.78 -4.33
C THR A 488 -35.53 -8.20 -4.91
N LEU A 489 -36.73 -8.67 -5.27
CA LEU A 489 -36.95 -9.99 -5.86
C LEU A 489 -36.21 -10.16 -7.18
N PHE A 490 -36.44 -9.23 -8.12
CA PHE A 490 -35.81 -9.27 -9.45
C PHE A 490 -34.29 -9.12 -9.33
N SER A 491 -33.81 -8.21 -8.47
CA SER A 491 -32.38 -8.03 -8.20
C SER A 491 -31.69 -9.27 -7.63
N VAL A 492 -32.33 -10.00 -6.70
CA VAL A 492 -31.76 -11.22 -6.09
C VAL A 492 -31.79 -12.41 -7.07
N CYS A 493 -32.71 -12.38 -8.04
CA CYS A 493 -32.81 -13.40 -9.09
C CYS A 493 -31.93 -13.12 -10.31
N GLY A 494 -31.24 -11.98 -10.37
CA GLY A 494 -30.34 -11.60 -11.45
C GLY A 494 -30.99 -10.84 -12.62
N GLU A 495 -32.28 -10.52 -12.52
CA GLU A 495 -33.04 -9.76 -13.54
C GLU A 495 -33.00 -8.27 -13.18
N LEU A 496 -31.86 -7.62 -13.42
CA LEU A 496 -31.64 -6.23 -12.98
C LEU A 496 -32.41 -5.21 -13.83
N ASP A 497 -32.65 -5.49 -15.11
CA ASP A 497 -33.37 -4.59 -16.02
C ASP A 497 -34.83 -4.41 -15.57
N GLU A 498 -35.49 -5.49 -15.17
CA GLU A 498 -36.85 -5.50 -14.65
C GLU A 498 -36.93 -4.77 -13.31
N ALA A 499 -35.93 -4.94 -12.45
CA ALA A 499 -35.83 -4.18 -11.21
C ALA A 499 -35.68 -2.67 -11.50
N ARG A 500 -34.89 -2.31 -12.50
CA ARG A 500 -34.66 -0.92 -12.92
C ARG A 500 -35.92 -0.29 -13.52
N ILE A 501 -36.66 -0.99 -14.38
CA ILE A 501 -37.93 -0.50 -14.95
C ILE A 501 -38.93 -0.20 -13.82
N ILE A 502 -39.05 -1.10 -12.84
CA ILE A 502 -39.95 -0.90 -11.70
C ILE A 502 -39.52 0.30 -10.84
N PHE A 503 -38.20 0.53 -10.72
CA PHE A 503 -37.63 1.66 -10.01
C PHE A 503 -37.83 2.99 -10.74
N GLU A 504 -37.55 3.08 -12.04
CA GLU A 504 -37.76 4.29 -12.84
C GLU A 504 -39.24 4.71 -12.82
N ASN A 505 -40.16 3.76 -13.02
CA ASN A 505 -41.61 3.98 -12.83
C ASN A 505 -41.99 4.39 -11.39
N ALA A 506 -41.16 4.10 -10.39
CA ALA A 506 -41.39 4.55 -9.03
C ALA A 506 -41.01 6.02 -8.86
N VAL A 507 -39.84 6.42 -9.38
CA VAL A 507 -39.23 7.75 -9.25
C VAL A 507 -39.95 8.82 -10.07
N GLU A 508 -40.64 8.45 -11.14
CA GLU A 508 -41.50 9.38 -11.91
C GLU A 508 -42.68 9.96 -11.10
N ASN A 509 -43.03 9.36 -9.96
CA ASN A 509 -44.12 9.83 -9.09
C ASN A 509 -43.56 10.59 -7.87
N GLU A 510 -44.10 11.76 -7.54
CA GLU A 510 -43.67 12.54 -6.35
C GLU A 510 -43.89 11.75 -5.04
N GLY A 511 -42.90 11.76 -4.13
CA GLY A 511 -43.03 11.18 -2.78
C GLY A 511 -42.48 9.76 -2.57
N VAL A 512 -41.49 9.31 -3.35
CA VAL A 512 -40.89 7.96 -3.19
C VAL A 512 -40.17 7.79 -1.84
N PRO A 513 -40.51 6.75 -1.04
CA PRO A 513 -39.86 6.53 0.25
C PRO A 513 -38.46 5.93 0.11
N GLU A 514 -37.62 6.17 1.11
CA GLU A 514 -36.23 5.68 1.21
C GLU A 514 -36.09 4.18 0.88
N SER A 515 -37.05 3.35 1.31
CA SER A 515 -37.03 1.90 1.11
C SER A 515 -36.93 1.45 -0.36
N VAL A 516 -37.43 2.26 -1.31
CA VAL A 516 -37.36 1.97 -2.75
C VAL A 516 -35.97 2.28 -3.31
N TRP A 517 -35.38 3.42 -2.92
CA TRP A 517 -34.01 3.81 -3.25
C TRP A 517 -32.99 2.81 -2.71
N VAL A 518 -33.12 2.43 -1.44
CA VAL A 518 -32.25 1.45 -0.78
C VAL A 518 -32.36 0.08 -1.44
N ALA A 519 -33.57 -0.35 -1.81
CA ALA A 519 -33.76 -1.63 -2.51
C ALA A 519 -33.01 -1.67 -3.84
N MET A 520 -33.04 -0.57 -4.61
CA MET A 520 -32.31 -0.48 -5.87
C MET A 520 -30.80 -0.40 -5.66
N ALA A 521 -30.32 0.39 -4.68
CA ALA A 521 -28.90 0.46 -4.35
C ALA A 521 -28.32 -0.90 -3.90
N ILE A 522 -29.07 -1.67 -3.08
CA ILE A 522 -28.71 -3.04 -2.72
C ILE A 522 -28.72 -3.96 -3.95
N GLY A 523 -29.69 -3.78 -4.85
CA GLY A 523 -29.80 -4.54 -6.09
C GLY A 523 -28.58 -4.37 -6.99
N TYR A 524 -28.15 -3.14 -7.23
CA TYR A 524 -26.92 -2.83 -7.95
C TYR A 524 -25.68 -3.40 -7.24
N SER A 525 -25.55 -3.19 -5.93
CA SER A 525 -24.40 -3.68 -5.16
C SER A 525 -24.24 -5.21 -5.22
N LYS A 526 -25.34 -5.97 -5.10
CA LYS A 526 -25.32 -7.45 -5.17
C LYS A 526 -24.96 -7.99 -6.55
N ASN A 527 -25.26 -7.24 -7.61
CA ASN A 527 -24.96 -7.63 -8.98
C ASN A 527 -23.60 -7.08 -9.48
N GLY A 528 -22.78 -6.50 -8.60
CA GLY A 528 -21.42 -6.02 -8.91
C GLY A 528 -21.35 -4.59 -9.44
N PHE A 529 -22.48 -3.90 -9.59
CA PHE A 529 -22.59 -2.52 -10.06
C PHE A 529 -22.46 -1.53 -8.90
N LEU A 530 -21.28 -1.51 -8.26
CA LEU A 530 -21.03 -0.75 -7.03
C LEU A 530 -21.11 0.77 -7.24
N ARG A 531 -20.76 1.27 -8.43
CA ARG A 531 -20.78 2.71 -8.74
C ARG A 531 -22.20 3.20 -8.94
N GLU A 532 -23.02 2.41 -9.61
CA GLU A 532 -24.44 2.65 -9.83
C GLU A 532 -25.19 2.66 -8.48
N ALA A 533 -24.82 1.79 -7.55
CA ALA A 533 -25.35 1.82 -6.19
C ALA A 533 -25.07 3.16 -5.46
N LEU A 534 -23.89 3.76 -5.66
CA LEU A 534 -23.58 5.09 -5.13
C LEU A 534 -24.31 6.22 -5.86
N LEU A 535 -24.49 6.10 -7.18
CA LEU A 535 -25.27 7.08 -7.96
C LEU A 535 -26.73 7.12 -7.50
N VAL A 536 -27.35 5.97 -7.26
CA VAL A 536 -28.72 5.89 -6.68
C VAL A 536 -28.78 6.54 -5.30
N TYR A 537 -27.74 6.39 -4.48
CA TYR A 537 -27.65 7.08 -3.18
C TYR A 537 -27.56 8.61 -3.34
N VAL A 538 -26.77 9.10 -4.30
CA VAL A 538 -26.67 10.54 -4.61
C VAL A 538 -27.98 11.10 -5.17
N GLU A 539 -28.64 10.35 -6.04
CA GLU A 539 -29.93 10.73 -6.62
C GLU A 539 -31.03 10.81 -5.55
N MET A 540 -31.02 9.88 -4.58
CA MET A 540 -31.88 9.94 -3.40
C MET A 540 -31.67 11.27 -2.63
N LEU A 541 -30.41 11.70 -2.45
CA LEU A 541 -30.09 12.97 -1.80
C LEU A 541 -30.53 14.19 -2.61
N TRP A 542 -30.43 14.15 -3.94
CA TRP A 542 -30.94 15.23 -4.81
C TRP A 542 -32.46 15.39 -4.74
N ASN A 543 -33.18 14.31 -4.42
CA ASN A 543 -34.62 14.34 -4.17
C ASN A 543 -34.96 14.77 -2.72
N CYS A 544 -34.00 15.36 -1.99
CA CYS A 544 -34.16 15.87 -0.63
C CYS A 544 -34.61 14.81 0.39
N MET A 545 -34.31 13.53 0.14
CA MET A 545 -34.61 12.44 1.06
C MET A 545 -33.51 12.32 2.12
N GLU A 546 -33.89 12.32 3.39
CA GLU A 546 -32.96 12.06 4.50
C GLU A 546 -32.55 10.57 4.52
N PRO A 547 -31.23 10.24 4.45
CA PRO A 547 -30.79 8.86 4.52
C PRO A 547 -30.91 8.28 5.93
N GLY A 548 -31.42 7.06 6.03
CA GLY A 548 -31.41 6.25 7.25
C GLY A 548 -30.22 5.28 7.30
N ASN A 549 -30.15 4.50 8.38
CA ASN A 549 -29.07 3.55 8.64
C ASN A 549 -28.88 2.49 7.52
N PHE A 550 -29.95 2.08 6.84
CA PHE A 550 -29.85 1.15 5.72
C PHE A 550 -29.19 1.77 4.48
N ALA A 551 -29.53 3.02 4.14
CA ALA A 551 -28.90 3.75 3.06
C ALA A 551 -27.41 3.99 3.35
N PHE A 552 -27.09 4.49 4.55
CA PHE A 552 -25.70 4.69 4.99
C PHE A 552 -24.89 3.39 4.92
N SER A 553 -25.39 2.29 5.48
CA SER A 553 -24.65 1.04 5.49
C SER A 553 -24.39 0.48 4.09
N THR A 554 -25.30 0.71 3.13
CA THR A 554 -25.17 0.28 1.74
C THR A 554 -24.17 1.13 0.99
N ALA A 555 -24.24 2.46 1.11
CA ALA A 555 -23.29 3.37 0.51
C ALA A 555 -21.87 3.15 1.06
N LEU A 556 -21.71 3.01 2.39
CA LEU A 556 -20.42 2.73 3.01
C LEU A 556 -19.80 1.41 2.56
N LYS A 557 -20.60 0.35 2.35
CA LYS A 557 -20.11 -0.92 1.80
C LYS A 557 -19.61 -0.76 0.37
N ALA A 558 -20.37 -0.06 -0.49
CA ALA A 558 -19.94 0.22 -1.85
C ALA A 558 -18.65 1.06 -1.88
N CYS A 559 -18.54 2.09 -1.03
CA CYS A 559 -17.30 2.85 -0.87
C CYS A 559 -16.13 1.99 -0.40
N ALA A 560 -16.35 1.06 0.55
CA ALA A 560 -15.32 0.16 1.06
C ALA A 560 -14.80 -0.80 -0.01
N ASP A 561 -15.71 -1.34 -0.83
CA ASP A 561 -15.37 -2.31 -1.88
C ASP A 561 -14.74 -1.62 -3.10
N LEU A 562 -15.10 -0.36 -3.38
CA LEU A 562 -14.46 0.50 -4.39
C LEU A 562 -13.18 1.19 -3.89
N LYS A 563 -12.89 1.15 -2.58
CA LYS A 563 -11.83 1.91 -1.90
C LYS A 563 -11.95 3.44 -2.10
N GLU A 564 -13.18 3.95 -2.19
CA GLU A 564 -13.49 5.38 -2.37
C GLU A 564 -13.60 6.11 -1.01
N LEU A 565 -12.45 6.44 -0.43
CA LEU A 565 -12.36 7.04 0.91
C LEU A 565 -13.07 8.40 1.01
N TRP A 566 -12.95 9.26 -0.01
CA TRP A 566 -13.53 10.61 0.03
C TRP A 566 -15.06 10.57 0.06
N VAL A 567 -15.67 9.74 -0.79
CA VAL A 567 -17.12 9.53 -0.79
C VAL A 567 -17.53 8.89 0.54
N GLY A 568 -16.79 7.90 1.02
CA GLY A 568 -17.02 7.26 2.32
C GLY A 568 -16.97 8.22 3.51
N ARG A 569 -16.01 9.16 3.54
CA ARG A 569 -15.94 10.24 4.56
C ARG A 569 -17.12 11.20 4.45
N GLY A 570 -17.57 11.51 3.23
CA GLY A 570 -18.78 12.30 3.01
C GLY A 570 -20.03 11.63 3.58
N VAL A 571 -20.17 10.32 3.37
CA VAL A 571 -21.27 9.51 3.95
C VAL A 571 -21.14 9.44 5.47
N HIS A 572 -19.93 9.24 6.03
CA HIS A 572 -19.70 9.24 7.48
C HIS A 572 -20.07 10.60 8.11
N ALA A 573 -19.76 11.72 7.47
CA ALA A 573 -20.18 13.04 7.96
C ALA A 573 -21.71 13.19 7.99
N GLN A 574 -22.43 12.58 7.04
CA GLN A 574 -23.90 12.54 7.06
C GLN A 574 -24.43 11.66 8.20
N VAL A 575 -23.80 10.51 8.46
CA VAL A 575 -24.11 9.64 9.61
C VAL A 575 -23.98 10.41 10.93
N VAL A 576 -22.91 11.18 11.11
CA VAL A 576 -22.68 11.99 12.33
C VAL A 576 -23.72 13.10 12.48
N LYS A 577 -24.21 13.67 11.37
CA LYS A 577 -25.24 14.71 11.36
C LYS A 577 -26.67 14.16 11.47
N SER A 578 -26.85 12.84 11.35
CA SER A 578 -28.17 12.22 11.40
C SER A 578 -28.77 12.29 12.81
N SER A 579 -30.08 12.47 12.88
CA SER A 579 -30.84 12.54 14.13
C SER A 579 -30.99 11.17 14.82
N GLU A 580 -30.94 10.07 14.08
CA GLU A 580 -31.16 8.70 14.61
C GLU A 580 -29.87 8.06 15.18
N GLY A 581 -28.70 8.61 14.85
CA GLY A 581 -27.39 8.05 15.22
C GLY A 581 -27.06 6.72 14.52
N PRO A 582 -25.76 6.34 14.44
CA PRO A 582 -25.34 5.11 13.77
C PRO A 582 -25.73 3.87 14.56
N ASP A 583 -26.46 2.96 13.92
CA ASP A 583 -26.68 1.62 14.45
C ASP A 583 -25.42 0.73 14.34
N GLN A 584 -25.51 -0.49 14.89
CA GLN A 584 -24.40 -1.46 14.86
C GLN A 584 -23.97 -1.83 13.43
N VAL A 585 -24.88 -1.77 12.44
CA VAL A 585 -24.59 -2.15 11.06
C VAL A 585 -23.80 -1.02 10.39
N VAL A 586 -24.18 0.23 10.59
CA VAL A 586 -23.45 1.41 10.11
C VAL A 586 -22.05 1.47 10.71
N ASN A 587 -21.92 1.29 12.03
CA ASN A 587 -20.61 1.28 12.69
C ASN A 587 -19.70 0.17 12.15
N ASN A 588 -20.23 -1.03 11.92
CA ASN A 588 -19.45 -2.11 11.29
C ASN A 588 -19.09 -1.80 9.83
N SER A 589 -19.97 -1.13 9.07
CA SER A 589 -19.67 -0.66 7.71
C SER A 589 -18.59 0.43 7.70
N LEU A 590 -18.59 1.34 8.68
CA LEU A 590 -17.55 2.36 8.88
C LEU A 590 -16.20 1.71 9.19
N LEU A 591 -16.16 0.76 10.12
CA LEU A 591 -14.95 -0.02 10.42
C LEU A 591 -14.43 -0.72 9.15
N ARG A 592 -15.32 -1.34 8.36
CA ARG A 592 -14.94 -1.98 7.09
C ARG A 592 -14.37 -0.97 6.10
N LEU A 593 -15.03 0.17 5.91
CA LEU A 593 -14.57 1.24 5.00
C LEU A 593 -13.15 1.67 5.35
N TYR A 594 -12.92 2.08 6.59
CA TYR A 594 -11.61 2.55 7.01
C TYR A 594 -10.55 1.44 7.00
N THR A 595 -10.93 0.19 7.31
CA THR A 595 -10.04 -0.98 7.21
C THR A 595 -9.67 -1.34 5.75
N GLN A 596 -10.55 -1.10 4.78
CA GLN A 596 -10.27 -1.37 3.35
C GLN A 596 -9.51 -0.23 2.68
N CYS A 597 -9.68 0.99 3.18
CA CYS A 597 -8.96 2.19 2.75
C CYS A 597 -7.68 2.45 3.55
N GLU A 598 -7.22 1.49 4.37
CA GLU A 598 -5.95 1.57 5.11
C GLU A 598 -5.83 2.80 6.05
N CYS A 599 -6.97 3.23 6.60
CA CYS A 599 -7.09 4.37 7.51
C CYS A 599 -7.28 3.90 8.96
N PHE A 600 -6.22 3.38 9.57
CA PHE A 600 -6.31 2.62 10.83
C PHE A 600 -6.61 3.46 12.06
N ASP A 601 -6.20 4.73 12.08
CA ASP A 601 -6.54 5.65 13.17
C ASP A 601 -8.05 5.89 13.24
N GLU A 602 -8.71 6.01 12.09
CA GLU A 602 -10.16 6.12 12.01
C GLU A 602 -10.85 4.82 12.41
N VAL A 603 -10.26 3.65 12.13
CA VAL A 603 -10.78 2.36 12.62
C VAL A 603 -10.82 2.35 14.15
N LEU A 604 -9.74 2.79 14.81
CA LEU A 604 -9.68 2.87 16.27
C LEU A 604 -10.68 3.88 16.84
N LYS A 605 -10.74 5.09 16.26
CA LYS A 605 -11.70 6.13 16.69
C LYS A 605 -13.14 5.67 16.59
N VAL A 606 -13.52 5.09 15.43
CA VAL A 606 -14.87 4.54 15.24
C VAL A 606 -15.12 3.43 16.24
N PHE A 607 -14.18 2.50 16.40
CA PHE A 607 -14.34 1.36 17.32
C PHE A 607 -14.50 1.78 18.80
N ASP A 608 -13.71 2.75 19.25
CA ASP A 608 -13.75 3.21 20.64
C ASP A 608 -15.01 4.04 20.91
N GLN A 609 -15.55 4.75 19.92
CA GLN A 609 -16.81 5.50 20.01
C GLN A 609 -18.07 4.62 19.90
N MET A 610 -17.95 3.34 19.52
CA MET A 610 -19.11 2.44 19.44
C MET A 610 -19.72 2.20 20.83
N PRO A 611 -21.03 2.45 21.01
CA PRO A 611 -21.70 2.23 22.29
C PRO A 611 -21.77 0.74 22.65
N GLU A 612 -21.95 -0.13 21.65
CA GLU A 612 -21.90 -1.58 21.81
C GLU A 612 -20.92 -2.20 20.79
N ARG A 613 -20.10 -3.15 21.25
CA ARG A 613 -19.12 -3.84 20.41
C ARG A 613 -19.47 -5.32 20.35
N ASN A 614 -19.74 -5.82 19.15
CA ASN A 614 -20.07 -7.22 18.92
C ASN A 614 -18.88 -7.97 18.31
N ILE A 615 -18.99 -9.29 18.16
CA ILE A 615 -17.90 -10.12 17.62
C ILE A 615 -17.42 -9.62 16.24
N ALA A 616 -18.32 -9.06 15.43
CA ALA A 616 -17.98 -8.53 14.11
C ALA A 616 -17.13 -7.26 14.18
N SER A 617 -17.40 -6.34 15.10
CA SER A 617 -16.56 -5.15 15.28
C SER A 617 -15.17 -5.54 15.76
N TRP A 618 -15.06 -6.46 16.74
CA TRP A 618 -13.78 -6.98 17.21
C TRP A 618 -12.98 -7.70 16.13
N ASN A 619 -13.64 -8.54 15.32
CA ASN A 619 -12.98 -9.22 14.20
C ASN A 619 -12.46 -8.22 13.16
N SER A 620 -13.20 -7.15 12.88
CA SER A 620 -12.75 -6.08 11.97
C SER A 620 -11.49 -5.41 12.50
N LEU A 621 -11.46 -5.07 13.80
CA LEU A 621 -10.29 -4.47 14.44
C LEU A 621 -9.08 -5.42 14.46
N ILE A 622 -9.26 -6.69 14.84
CA ILE A 622 -8.17 -7.68 14.80
C ILE A 622 -7.63 -7.81 13.37
N SER A 623 -8.52 -7.89 12.37
CA SER A 623 -8.12 -8.04 10.97
C SER A 623 -7.41 -6.81 10.43
N SER A 624 -7.71 -5.62 10.94
CA SER A 624 -7.01 -4.39 10.54
C SER A 624 -5.55 -4.42 11.01
N PHE A 625 -5.28 -4.78 12.26
CA PHE A 625 -3.90 -4.95 12.76
C PHE A 625 -3.13 -6.04 12.01
N VAL A 626 -3.79 -7.14 11.64
CA VAL A 626 -3.17 -8.19 10.81
C VAL A 626 -2.75 -7.68 9.44
N LYS A 627 -3.54 -6.78 8.83
CA LYS A 627 -3.21 -6.19 7.52
C LYS A 627 -2.00 -5.25 7.58
N GLU A 628 -1.79 -4.55 8.69
CA GLU A 628 -0.60 -3.70 8.91
C GLU A 628 0.65 -4.50 9.35
N ASP A 629 0.58 -5.83 9.40
CA ASP A 629 1.60 -6.71 9.98
C ASP A 629 1.94 -6.42 11.46
N LYS A 630 1.05 -5.71 12.17
CA LYS A 630 1.10 -5.40 13.61
C LYS A 630 0.58 -6.58 14.45
N LEU A 631 1.31 -7.68 14.38
CA LEU A 631 0.89 -8.98 14.92
C LEU A 631 0.82 -9.02 16.45
N GLY A 632 1.64 -8.23 17.15
CA GLY A 632 1.62 -8.15 18.61
C GLY A 632 0.35 -7.47 19.11
N GLU A 633 0.03 -6.32 18.51
CA GLU A 633 -1.15 -5.51 18.79
C GLU A 633 -2.43 -6.29 18.50
N ALA A 634 -2.47 -7.07 17.42
CA ALA A 634 -3.60 -7.95 17.12
C ALA A 634 -3.87 -8.97 18.25
N LEU A 635 -2.82 -9.54 18.87
CA LEU A 635 -2.96 -10.43 20.03
C LEU A 635 -3.43 -9.67 21.27
N ASP A 636 -2.97 -8.44 21.47
CA ASP A 636 -3.40 -7.61 22.61
C ASP A 636 -4.85 -7.16 22.49
N VAL A 637 -5.32 -6.84 21.28
CA VAL A 637 -6.74 -6.60 20.99
C VAL A 637 -7.58 -7.85 21.27
N PHE A 638 -7.11 -9.04 20.87
CA PHE A 638 -7.81 -10.28 21.19
C PHE A 638 -7.89 -10.53 22.70
N ARG A 639 -6.82 -10.24 23.45
CA ARG A 639 -6.84 -10.32 24.92
C ARG A 639 -7.79 -9.29 25.53
N ARG A 640 -7.85 -8.07 24.97
CA ARG A 640 -8.80 -7.03 25.39
C ARG A 640 -10.25 -7.49 25.18
N MET A 641 -10.56 -8.05 24.01
CA MET A 641 -11.85 -8.67 23.70
C MET A 641 -12.25 -9.71 24.75
N GLN A 642 -11.32 -10.58 25.15
CA GLN A 642 -11.56 -11.60 26.19
C GLN A 642 -11.77 -11.00 27.58
N ARG A 643 -11.01 -9.96 27.96
CA ARG A 643 -11.15 -9.26 29.25
C ARG A 643 -12.49 -8.52 29.37
N GLU A 644 -12.99 -7.98 28.27
CA GLU A 644 -14.32 -7.36 28.19
C GLU A 644 -15.47 -8.41 28.19
N GLY A 645 -15.16 -9.70 28.32
CA GLY A 645 -16.15 -10.77 28.40
C GLY A 645 -16.84 -11.10 27.08
N VAL A 646 -16.34 -10.56 25.96
CA VAL A 646 -16.90 -10.80 24.63
C VAL A 646 -16.41 -12.16 24.12
N GLY A 647 -17.35 -13.07 23.87
CA GLY A 647 -17.05 -14.38 23.30
C GLY A 647 -16.51 -14.27 21.86
N PHE A 648 -15.86 -15.32 21.35
CA PHE A 648 -15.28 -15.35 20.00
C PHE A 648 -16.06 -16.26 19.05
N SER A 649 -15.92 -16.02 17.74
CA SER A 649 -16.43 -16.89 16.69
C SER A 649 -15.32 -17.77 16.10
N TRP A 650 -15.67 -18.79 15.30
CA TRP A 650 -14.67 -19.55 14.55
C TRP A 650 -13.82 -18.65 13.64
N VAL A 651 -14.42 -17.61 13.04
CA VAL A 651 -13.70 -16.60 12.23
C VAL A 651 -12.62 -15.92 13.07
N THR A 652 -12.95 -15.52 14.29
CA THR A 652 -11.99 -14.91 15.23
C THR A 652 -10.78 -15.84 15.47
N LEU A 653 -11.03 -17.13 15.70
CA LEU A 653 -9.99 -18.10 15.99
C LEU A 653 -9.13 -18.42 14.77
N THR A 654 -9.73 -18.52 13.58
CA THR A 654 -9.00 -18.71 12.32
C THR A 654 -8.13 -17.51 11.96
N THR A 655 -8.45 -16.31 12.47
CA THR A 655 -7.61 -15.11 12.31
C THR A 655 -6.46 -15.08 13.33
N ILE A 656 -6.71 -15.41 14.60
CA ILE A 656 -5.69 -15.31 15.67
C ILE A 656 -4.69 -16.46 15.67
N LEU A 657 -5.09 -17.70 15.36
CA LEU A 657 -4.18 -18.85 15.39
C LEU A 657 -2.97 -18.71 14.43
N PRO A 658 -3.13 -18.25 13.18
CA PRO A 658 -1.99 -17.94 12.31
C PRO A 658 -1.06 -16.87 12.88
N ILE A 659 -1.58 -15.89 13.62
CA ILE A 659 -0.76 -14.87 14.29
C ILE A 659 0.11 -15.54 15.35
N CYS A 660 -0.49 -16.36 16.22
CA CYS A 660 0.24 -17.15 17.21
C CYS A 660 1.32 -18.02 16.55
N ALA A 661 1.04 -18.60 15.39
CA ALA A 661 1.99 -19.37 14.60
C ALA A 661 3.19 -18.51 14.13
N ARG A 662 2.92 -17.32 13.57
CA ARG A 662 3.95 -16.40 13.04
C ARG A 662 4.85 -15.85 14.13
N VAL A 663 4.29 -15.42 15.27
CA VAL A 663 5.06 -14.85 16.39
C VAL A 663 5.52 -15.88 17.42
N THR A 664 5.29 -17.18 17.17
CA THR A 664 5.66 -18.29 18.07
C THR A 664 5.03 -18.23 19.47
N ALA A 665 3.84 -17.64 19.59
CA ALA A 665 3.11 -17.49 20.87
C ALA A 665 2.39 -18.79 21.29
N LEU A 666 3.17 -19.82 21.63
CA LEU A 666 2.67 -21.15 22.01
C LEU A 666 1.68 -21.12 23.18
N CYS A 667 1.91 -20.29 24.20
CA CYS A 667 1.04 -20.21 25.38
C CYS A 667 -0.36 -19.72 24.99
N SER A 668 -0.45 -18.62 24.24
CA SER A 668 -1.73 -18.10 23.73
C SER A 668 -2.40 -19.08 22.78
N GLY A 669 -1.64 -19.78 21.93
CA GLY A 669 -2.17 -20.87 21.10
C GLY A 669 -2.77 -22.02 21.91
N LYS A 670 -2.12 -22.44 23.01
CA LYS A 670 -2.64 -23.47 23.93
C LYS A 670 -3.90 -23.00 24.67
N GLU A 671 -3.94 -21.76 25.11
CA GLU A 671 -5.13 -21.16 25.73
C GLU A 671 -6.33 -21.23 24.78
N ILE A 672 -6.14 -20.80 23.53
CA ILE A 672 -7.17 -20.88 22.49
C ILE A 672 -7.59 -22.33 22.22
N HIS A 673 -6.64 -23.26 22.13
CA HIS A 673 -6.95 -24.68 21.93
C HIS A 673 -7.82 -25.24 23.08
N VAL A 674 -7.50 -24.93 24.33
CA VAL A 674 -8.34 -25.34 25.48
C VAL A 674 -9.75 -24.78 25.35
N GLN A 675 -9.91 -23.54 24.90
CA GLN A 675 -11.24 -22.95 24.67
C GLN A 675 -12.02 -23.67 23.56
N ILE A 676 -11.35 -24.06 22.47
CA ILE A 676 -11.96 -24.86 21.40
C ILE A 676 -12.45 -26.21 21.94
N VAL A 677 -11.63 -26.88 22.75
CA VAL A 677 -11.98 -28.17 23.38
C VAL A 677 -13.16 -28.04 24.34
N LYS A 678 -13.25 -26.93 25.08
CA LYS A 678 -14.38 -26.63 25.99
C LYS A 678 -15.67 -26.24 25.26
N SER A 679 -15.61 -25.93 23.97
CA SER A 679 -16.79 -25.47 23.22
C SER A 679 -17.76 -26.63 22.95
N ALA A 680 -19.07 -26.34 23.01
CA ALA A 680 -20.12 -27.34 22.76
C ALA A 680 -20.20 -27.77 21.29
N ARG A 681 -19.60 -27.00 20.37
CA ARG A 681 -19.65 -27.23 18.92
C ARG A 681 -18.33 -27.80 18.44
N ARG A 682 -18.37 -28.87 17.64
CA ARG A 682 -17.15 -29.48 17.09
C ARG A 682 -16.44 -28.53 16.12
N PRO A 683 -15.10 -28.41 16.18
CA PRO A 683 -14.34 -27.60 15.22
C PRO A 683 -14.42 -28.20 13.82
N ASP A 684 -14.45 -27.32 12.82
CA ASP A 684 -14.37 -27.72 11.41
C ASP A 684 -12.91 -27.96 10.96
N VAL A 685 -12.73 -28.47 9.74
CA VAL A 685 -11.41 -28.80 9.17
C VAL A 685 -10.54 -27.55 9.07
N LEU A 686 -11.13 -26.39 8.75
CA LEU A 686 -10.41 -25.12 8.62
C LEU A 686 -9.77 -24.70 9.95
N LEU A 687 -10.54 -24.70 11.04
CA LEU A 687 -10.04 -24.35 12.36
C LEU A 687 -9.00 -25.36 12.87
N LEU A 688 -9.20 -26.65 12.60
CA LEU A 688 -8.23 -27.70 12.94
C LEU A 688 -6.91 -27.52 12.18
N ASN A 689 -6.96 -27.15 10.89
CA ASN A 689 -5.75 -26.84 10.11
C ASN A 689 -5.00 -25.65 10.70
N SER A 690 -5.69 -24.57 11.11
CA SER A 690 -5.05 -23.42 11.78
C SER A 690 -4.41 -23.79 13.11
N LEU A 691 -5.04 -24.69 13.89
CA LEU A 691 -4.46 -25.21 15.14
C LEU A 691 -3.20 -26.05 14.89
N VAL A 692 -3.25 -26.94 13.90
CA VAL A 692 -2.10 -27.76 13.50
C VAL A 692 -0.94 -26.86 13.06
N ASP A 693 -1.20 -25.86 12.19
CA ASP A 693 -0.20 -24.90 11.73
C ASP A 693 0.45 -24.14 12.90
N MET A 694 -0.37 -23.69 13.87
CA MET A 694 0.10 -23.01 15.07
C MET A 694 1.06 -23.87 15.89
N TYR A 695 0.72 -25.12 16.20
CA TYR A 695 1.59 -25.99 16.98
C TYR A 695 2.90 -26.32 16.26
N VAL A 696 2.80 -26.63 14.98
CA VAL A 696 3.93 -26.96 14.11
C VAL A 696 4.90 -25.79 13.99
N LYS A 697 4.40 -24.57 13.76
CA LYS A 697 5.20 -23.33 13.67
C LYS A 697 5.57 -22.74 15.03
N CYS A 698 5.16 -23.36 16.14
CA CYS A 698 5.67 -23.08 17.48
C CYS A 698 6.71 -24.11 17.94
N GLY A 699 7.15 -25.01 17.05
CA GLY A 699 8.15 -26.04 17.36
C GLY A 699 7.63 -27.12 18.32
N VAL A 700 6.31 -27.34 18.40
CA VAL A 700 5.72 -28.42 19.21
C VAL A 700 4.95 -29.37 18.29
N PHE A 701 5.69 -30.01 17.40
CA PHE A 701 5.14 -30.80 16.32
C PHE A 701 4.33 -32.02 16.81
N ASP A 702 4.67 -32.62 17.96
CA ASP A 702 3.93 -33.76 18.52
C ASP A 702 2.44 -33.45 18.72
N TYR A 703 2.13 -32.22 19.19
CA TYR A 703 0.74 -31.78 19.35
C TYR A 703 0.05 -31.59 18.00
N GLY A 704 0.75 -31.01 17.03
CA GLY A 704 0.27 -30.89 15.66
C GLY A 704 -0.04 -32.26 15.04
N ARG A 705 0.85 -33.24 15.24
CA ARG A 705 0.67 -34.61 14.73
C ARG A 705 -0.52 -35.31 15.37
N ARG A 706 -0.66 -35.24 16.69
CA ARG A 706 -1.82 -35.82 17.40
C ARG A 706 -3.15 -35.21 16.95
N LEU A 707 -3.17 -33.90 16.73
CA LEU A 707 -4.35 -33.21 16.19
C LEU A 707 -4.66 -33.69 14.78
N PHE A 708 -3.67 -33.72 13.90
CA PHE A 708 -3.78 -34.23 12.54
C PHE A 708 -4.32 -35.66 12.50
N ASP A 709 -3.73 -36.58 13.25
CA ASP A 709 -4.17 -37.97 13.31
C ASP A 709 -5.63 -38.09 13.80
N GLY A 710 -6.02 -37.27 14.79
CA GLY A 710 -7.39 -37.19 15.32
C GLY A 710 -8.43 -36.57 14.38
N MET A 711 -8.05 -35.96 13.26
CA MET A 711 -8.99 -35.39 12.29
C MET A 711 -9.78 -36.49 11.56
N ARG A 712 -11.12 -36.43 11.63
CA ARG A 712 -12.03 -37.36 10.93
C ARG A 712 -11.94 -37.24 9.41
N SER A 713 -11.77 -36.03 8.92
CA SER A 713 -11.61 -35.70 7.50
C SER A 713 -10.40 -34.77 7.37
N LYS A 714 -9.53 -35.07 6.41
CA LYS A 714 -8.33 -34.30 6.11
C LYS A 714 -8.46 -33.79 4.68
N ASP A 715 -8.28 -32.50 4.48
CA ASP A 715 -8.21 -31.91 3.16
C ASP A 715 -6.75 -31.72 2.73
N LEU A 716 -6.53 -31.25 1.50
CA LEU A 716 -5.19 -30.97 0.99
C LEU A 716 -4.41 -30.01 1.90
N THR A 717 -5.09 -29.05 2.51
CA THR A 717 -4.51 -28.09 3.44
C THR A 717 -3.99 -28.80 4.70
N SER A 718 -4.74 -29.75 5.27
CA SER A 718 -4.29 -30.55 6.42
C SER A 718 -2.96 -31.23 6.16
N TRP A 719 -2.81 -31.90 4.99
CA TRP A 719 -1.59 -32.60 4.63
C TRP A 719 -0.42 -31.64 4.39
N ASN A 720 -0.65 -30.56 3.62
CA ASN A 720 0.38 -29.57 3.33
C ASN A 720 0.90 -28.88 4.59
N THR A 721 0.02 -28.53 5.53
CA THR A 721 0.42 -27.94 6.81
C THR A 721 1.38 -28.87 7.57
N MET A 722 1.10 -30.17 7.61
CA MET A 722 2.00 -31.13 8.27
C MET A 722 3.30 -31.38 7.50
N LEU A 723 3.26 -31.47 6.17
CA LEU A 723 4.46 -31.67 5.35
C LEU A 723 5.43 -30.49 5.48
N THR A 724 4.93 -29.26 5.31
CA THR A 724 5.69 -28.03 5.56
C THR A 724 6.22 -28.01 6.99
N GLY A 725 5.40 -28.45 7.93
CA GLY A 725 5.75 -28.55 9.32
C GLY A 725 6.95 -29.43 9.64
N TYR A 726 6.98 -30.64 9.08
CA TYR A 726 8.12 -31.53 9.25
C TYR A 726 9.37 -30.99 8.56
N GLY A 727 9.22 -30.35 7.39
CA GLY A 727 10.31 -29.68 6.67
C GLY A 727 10.98 -28.60 7.53
N ILE A 728 10.22 -27.62 8.02
CA ILE A 728 10.77 -26.52 8.83
C ILE A 728 11.33 -26.98 10.18
N ASN A 729 10.92 -28.16 10.70
CA ASN A 729 11.41 -28.69 11.97
C ASN A 729 12.61 -29.66 11.84
N GLY A 730 13.07 -29.93 10.62
CA GLY A 730 14.22 -30.81 10.35
C GLY A 730 13.89 -32.31 10.29
N TYR A 731 12.62 -32.71 10.36
CA TYR A 731 12.20 -34.11 10.34
C TYR A 731 11.82 -34.58 8.93
N MET A 732 12.69 -34.31 7.96
CA MET A 732 12.37 -34.44 6.53
C MET A 732 12.06 -35.88 6.10
N ARG A 733 12.71 -36.88 6.70
CA ARG A 733 12.40 -38.31 6.42
C ARG A 733 10.96 -38.65 6.75
N VAL A 734 10.45 -38.15 7.88
CA VAL A 734 9.05 -38.33 8.30
C VAL A 734 8.10 -37.60 7.33
N ALA A 735 8.50 -36.42 6.82
CA ALA A 735 7.75 -35.72 5.80
C ALA A 735 7.61 -36.54 4.50
N MET A 736 8.68 -37.21 4.06
CA MET A 736 8.67 -38.07 2.88
C MET A 736 7.76 -39.29 3.05
N ASP A 737 7.75 -39.91 4.24
CA ASP A 737 6.86 -41.02 4.53
C ASP A 737 5.39 -40.56 4.61
N LEU A 738 5.13 -39.39 5.19
CA LEU A 738 3.81 -38.79 5.19
C LEU A 738 3.32 -38.44 3.78
N PHE A 739 4.22 -38.00 2.90
CA PHE A 739 3.89 -37.73 1.50
C PHE A 739 3.49 -39.02 0.76
N LYS A 740 4.19 -40.13 1.00
CA LYS A 740 3.79 -41.44 0.44
C LYS A 740 2.40 -41.85 0.93
N GLU A 741 2.11 -41.64 2.21
CA GLU A 741 0.76 -41.87 2.78
C GLU A 741 -0.29 -40.99 2.07
N MET A 742 -0.04 -39.69 1.93
CA MET A 742 -0.92 -38.75 1.22
C MET A 742 -1.23 -39.21 -0.22
N VAL A 743 -0.20 -39.64 -0.96
CA VAL A 743 -0.35 -40.13 -2.33
C VAL A 743 -1.14 -41.43 -2.38
N SER A 744 -0.94 -42.33 -1.40
CA SER A 744 -1.72 -43.59 -1.29
C SER A 744 -3.21 -43.34 -1.01
N CYS A 745 -3.56 -42.22 -0.36
CA CYS A 745 -4.93 -41.78 -0.16
C CYS A 745 -5.56 -41.10 -1.39
N GLY A 746 -4.88 -41.08 -2.54
CA GLY A 746 -5.41 -40.51 -3.80
C GLY A 746 -5.31 -38.99 -3.92
N ILE A 747 -4.61 -38.31 -3.00
CA ILE A 747 -4.43 -36.86 -3.02
C ILE A 747 -3.16 -36.53 -3.81
N ARG A 748 -3.30 -36.01 -5.05
CA ARG A 748 -2.19 -35.71 -5.98
C ARG A 748 -2.26 -34.25 -6.45
N ARG A 749 -1.67 -33.27 -5.74
CA ARG A 749 -1.66 -31.85 -6.18
C ARG A 749 -0.41 -31.04 -5.78
N MET A 750 -0.18 -29.98 -6.56
CA MET A 750 0.96 -29.05 -6.71
C MET A 750 1.66 -28.55 -5.43
N MET A 751 0.94 -28.01 -4.44
CA MET A 751 1.54 -27.27 -3.31
C MET A 751 2.45 -28.09 -2.37
N SER A 752 2.35 -29.43 -2.42
CA SER A 752 3.14 -30.33 -1.55
C SER A 752 4.62 -30.43 -1.96
N HIS A 753 4.96 -30.21 -3.24
CA HIS A 753 6.30 -30.46 -3.76
C HIS A 753 7.31 -29.39 -3.35
N ILE A 754 6.91 -28.11 -3.24
CA ILE A 754 7.80 -27.02 -2.82
C ILE A 754 8.27 -27.23 -1.38
N ALA A 755 7.33 -27.52 -0.47
CA ALA A 755 7.63 -27.78 0.93
C ALA A 755 8.60 -28.96 1.09
N LEU A 756 8.42 -30.01 0.29
CA LEU A 756 9.30 -31.17 0.30
C LEU A 756 10.67 -30.88 -0.32
N LEU A 757 10.74 -30.17 -1.45
CA LEU A 757 12.02 -29.81 -2.08
C LEU A 757 12.85 -28.87 -1.19
N SER A 758 12.21 -27.87 -0.57
CA SER A 758 12.85 -27.00 0.42
C SER A 758 13.34 -27.81 1.63
N GLY A 759 12.51 -28.72 2.15
CA GLY A 759 12.90 -29.62 3.23
C GLY A 759 14.06 -30.55 2.87
N CYS A 760 14.10 -31.10 1.64
CA CYS A 760 15.22 -31.89 1.12
C CYS A 760 16.50 -31.05 1.03
N SER A 761 16.40 -29.80 0.55
CA SER A 761 17.52 -28.86 0.49
C SER A 761 18.13 -28.61 1.86
N HIS A 762 17.29 -28.45 2.89
CA HIS A 762 17.74 -28.20 4.26
C HIS A 762 18.12 -29.46 5.05
N ALA A 763 17.85 -30.65 4.52
CA ALA A 763 18.20 -31.93 5.16
C ALA A 763 19.33 -32.67 4.44
N GLY A 764 19.86 -32.12 3.34
CA GLY A 764 20.93 -32.74 2.55
C GLY A 764 20.47 -33.98 1.77
N LEU A 765 19.16 -34.12 1.53
CA LEU A 765 18.58 -35.25 0.79
C LEU A 765 18.57 -34.95 -0.71
N THR A 766 19.75 -34.66 -1.26
CA THR A 766 19.92 -34.12 -2.62
C THR A 766 19.42 -35.06 -3.71
N GLU A 767 19.65 -36.37 -3.56
CA GLU A 767 19.20 -37.39 -4.51
C GLU A 767 17.68 -37.60 -4.47
N ASP A 768 17.10 -37.63 -3.27
CA ASP A 768 15.64 -37.79 -3.12
C ASP A 768 14.89 -36.55 -3.62
N GLY A 769 15.43 -35.36 -3.38
CA GLY A 769 14.89 -34.10 -3.91
C GLY A 769 14.95 -34.00 -5.43
N GLN A 770 16.07 -34.39 -6.06
CA GLN A 770 16.17 -34.48 -7.52
C GLN A 770 15.14 -35.47 -8.11
N LYS A 771 15.04 -36.67 -7.52
CA LYS A 771 14.02 -37.65 -7.94
C LYS A 771 12.61 -37.09 -7.80
N LEU A 772 12.32 -36.37 -6.72
CA LEU A 772 11.02 -35.73 -6.51
C LEU A 772 10.75 -34.66 -7.57
N PHE A 773 11.74 -33.83 -7.91
CA PHE A 773 11.61 -32.79 -8.93
C PHE A 773 11.31 -33.36 -10.31
N HIS A 774 12.04 -34.40 -10.74
CA HIS A 774 11.82 -35.03 -12.05
C HIS A 774 10.48 -35.77 -12.15
N ARG A 775 10.06 -36.44 -11.06
CA ARG A 775 8.80 -37.17 -11.02
C ARG A 775 7.58 -36.26 -10.87
N MET A 776 7.76 -35.00 -10.49
CA MET A 776 6.68 -34.04 -10.30
C MET A 776 5.84 -33.83 -11.58
N GLU A 777 6.48 -33.69 -12.74
CA GLU A 777 5.77 -33.55 -14.01
C GLU A 777 5.24 -34.91 -14.51
N MET A 778 6.09 -35.96 -14.46
CA MET A 778 5.76 -37.28 -15.01
C MET A 778 4.64 -38.01 -14.25
N ASP A 779 4.68 -38.01 -12.92
CA ASP A 779 3.78 -38.83 -12.09
C ASP A 779 2.58 -38.02 -11.56
N PHE A 780 2.71 -36.70 -11.49
CA PHE A 780 1.72 -35.81 -10.87
C PHE A 780 1.18 -34.72 -11.81
N GLY A 781 1.71 -34.59 -13.03
CA GLY A 781 1.26 -33.59 -14.01
C GLY A 781 1.51 -32.15 -13.56
N VAL A 782 2.49 -31.93 -12.68
CA VAL A 782 2.80 -30.61 -12.12
C VAL A 782 4.01 -30.03 -12.84
N THR A 783 3.78 -28.98 -13.63
CA THR A 783 4.86 -28.26 -14.31
C THR A 783 5.70 -27.45 -13.30
N PRO A 784 7.04 -27.57 -13.30
CA PRO A 784 7.89 -26.85 -12.36
C PRO A 784 7.76 -25.32 -12.47
N SER A 785 7.41 -24.68 -11.36
CA SER A 785 7.41 -23.21 -11.22
C SER A 785 8.79 -22.69 -10.78
N LEU A 786 8.96 -21.36 -10.78
CA LEU A 786 10.18 -20.68 -10.35
C LEU A 786 10.65 -21.07 -8.94
N GLU A 787 9.70 -21.28 -8.01
CA GLU A 787 9.99 -21.69 -6.63
C GLU A 787 10.52 -23.13 -6.55
N HIS A 788 10.06 -24.03 -7.42
CA HIS A 788 10.59 -25.39 -7.50
C HIS A 788 12.04 -25.39 -8.00
N TYR A 789 12.33 -24.58 -9.03
CA TYR A 789 13.70 -24.39 -9.53
C TYR A 789 14.62 -23.77 -8.48
N ALA A 790 14.13 -22.79 -7.70
CA ALA A 790 14.89 -22.20 -6.61
C ALA A 790 15.27 -23.25 -5.55
N CYS A 791 14.34 -24.13 -5.16
CA CYS A 791 14.65 -25.21 -4.23
C CYS A 791 15.67 -26.21 -4.81
N LEU A 792 15.56 -26.55 -6.10
CA LEU A 792 16.50 -27.46 -6.77
C LEU A 792 17.91 -26.86 -6.85
N VAL A 793 18.03 -25.58 -7.21
CA VAL A 793 19.30 -24.86 -7.30
C VAL A 793 19.94 -24.70 -5.91
N ASP A 794 19.17 -24.32 -4.88
CA ASP A 794 19.66 -24.26 -3.48
C ASP A 794 20.17 -25.64 -3.01
N MET A 795 19.44 -26.71 -3.33
CA MET A 795 19.81 -28.08 -2.95
C MET A 795 21.11 -28.55 -3.61
N LEU A 796 21.24 -28.37 -4.92
CA LEU A 796 22.45 -28.72 -5.67
C LEU A 796 23.66 -27.88 -5.22
N GLY A 797 23.44 -26.58 -5.05
CA GLY A 797 24.48 -25.64 -4.63
C GLY A 797 25.00 -25.94 -3.21
N ARG A 798 24.12 -26.25 -2.25
CA ARG A 798 24.51 -26.69 -0.90
C ARG A 798 25.31 -28.00 -0.92
N ALA A 799 24.98 -28.92 -1.83
CA ALA A 799 25.69 -30.18 -2.00
C ALA A 799 27.06 -30.05 -2.71
N GLY A 800 27.46 -28.85 -3.12
CA GLY A 800 28.72 -28.60 -3.85
C GLY A 800 28.63 -28.88 -5.35
N ARG A 801 27.46 -29.25 -5.86
CA ARG A 801 27.21 -29.51 -7.29
C ARG A 801 26.86 -28.20 -8.02
N ILE A 802 27.75 -27.21 -7.92
CA ILE A 802 27.51 -25.85 -8.44
C ILE A 802 27.36 -25.86 -9.97
N ASP A 803 28.14 -26.65 -10.68
CA ASP A 803 28.03 -26.78 -12.14
C ASP A 803 26.66 -27.28 -12.57
N ASP A 804 26.13 -28.32 -11.90
CA ASP A 804 24.79 -28.83 -12.15
C ASP A 804 23.72 -27.77 -11.86
N ALA A 805 23.89 -27.00 -10.78
CA ALA A 805 23.01 -25.89 -10.44
C ALA A 805 23.01 -24.81 -11.53
N LEU A 806 24.19 -24.48 -12.10
CA LEU A 806 24.31 -23.55 -13.22
C LEU A 806 23.68 -24.10 -14.51
N VAL A 807 23.77 -25.41 -14.76
CA VAL A 807 23.08 -26.06 -15.88
C VAL A 807 21.56 -25.93 -15.73
N VAL A 808 21.02 -26.14 -14.52
CA VAL A 808 19.60 -25.93 -14.22
C VAL A 808 19.19 -24.48 -14.49
N VAL A 809 19.97 -23.49 -14.02
CA VAL A 809 19.69 -22.06 -14.24
C VAL A 809 19.76 -21.66 -15.71
N LYS A 810 20.61 -22.32 -16.52
CA LYS A 810 20.69 -22.07 -17.97
C LYS A 810 19.51 -22.67 -18.74
N ASN A 811 19.02 -23.82 -18.31
CA ASN A 811 18.01 -24.60 -19.03
C ASN A 811 16.57 -24.36 -18.58
N MET A 812 16.36 -23.60 -17.50
CA MET A 812 15.01 -23.30 -17.00
C MET A 812 14.20 -22.45 -18.01
N PRO A 813 12.88 -22.70 -18.16
CA PRO A 813 12.07 -22.04 -19.18
C PRO A 813 11.67 -20.58 -18.86
N MET A 814 12.04 -20.06 -17.69
CA MET A 814 11.76 -18.70 -17.24
C MET A 814 13.02 -17.99 -16.75
N ARG A 815 12.98 -16.66 -16.65
CA ARG A 815 14.13 -15.89 -16.16
C ARG A 815 14.38 -16.18 -14.67
N PRO A 816 15.64 -16.36 -14.23
CA PRO A 816 15.95 -16.62 -12.83
C PRO A 816 15.61 -15.42 -11.93
N SER A 817 14.99 -15.67 -10.78
CA SER A 817 14.68 -14.64 -9.78
C SER A 817 15.86 -14.31 -8.85
N GLY A 818 15.73 -13.23 -8.08
CA GLY A 818 16.69 -12.87 -7.02
C GLY A 818 16.91 -14.01 -6.01
N SER A 819 15.87 -14.79 -5.68
CA SER A 819 15.99 -15.98 -4.80
C SER A 819 16.91 -17.07 -5.36
N ILE A 820 16.87 -17.34 -6.67
CA ILE A 820 17.73 -18.32 -7.33
C ILE A 820 19.19 -17.86 -7.30
N TRP A 821 19.42 -16.60 -7.68
CA TRP A 821 20.76 -16.01 -7.64
C TRP A 821 21.31 -15.92 -6.22
N GLY A 822 20.47 -15.58 -5.23
CA GLY A 822 20.85 -15.56 -3.82
C GLY A 822 21.22 -16.95 -3.29
N SER A 823 20.53 -18.01 -3.76
CA SER A 823 20.85 -19.40 -3.43
C SER A 823 22.22 -19.82 -3.99
N LEU A 824 22.52 -19.44 -5.24
CA LEU A 824 23.84 -19.65 -5.83
C LEU A 824 24.94 -18.84 -5.11
N LEU A 825 24.67 -17.58 -4.75
CA LEU A 825 25.62 -16.75 -4.00
C LEU A 825 25.95 -17.38 -2.63
N ASN A 826 24.93 -17.91 -1.93
CA ASN A 826 25.15 -18.64 -0.69
C ASN A 826 25.95 -19.93 -0.92
N SER A 827 25.75 -20.60 -2.06
CA SER A 827 26.51 -21.79 -2.42
C SER A 827 27.99 -21.45 -2.66
N CYS A 828 28.28 -20.34 -3.35
CA CYS A 828 29.65 -19.84 -3.50
C CYS A 828 30.30 -19.53 -2.14
N ARG A 829 29.54 -19.02 -1.18
CA ARG A 829 30.02 -18.82 0.21
C ARG A 829 30.38 -20.11 0.91
N LEU A 830 29.58 -21.17 0.72
CA LEU A 830 29.80 -22.47 1.36
C LEU A 830 31.02 -23.22 0.77
N HIS A 831 31.27 -23.06 -0.52
CA HIS A 831 32.33 -23.78 -1.25
C HIS A 831 33.50 -22.89 -1.68
N SER A 832 33.57 -21.66 -1.17
CA SER A 832 34.67 -20.69 -1.38
C SER A 832 34.94 -20.31 -2.85
N GLU A 833 33.89 -20.23 -3.68
CA GLU A 833 33.98 -19.88 -5.12
C GLU A 833 33.87 -18.36 -5.35
N VAL A 834 34.95 -17.62 -5.09
CA VAL A 834 34.97 -16.14 -5.14
C VAL A 834 34.63 -15.57 -6.53
N PRO A 835 35.27 -15.99 -7.65
CA PRO A 835 35.02 -15.36 -8.95
C PRO A 835 33.56 -15.50 -9.43
N LEU A 836 32.95 -16.66 -9.15
CA LEU A 836 31.55 -16.90 -9.47
C LEU A 836 30.62 -16.06 -8.59
N ALA A 837 30.96 -15.88 -7.30
CA ALA A 837 30.22 -15.02 -6.39
C ALA A 837 30.14 -13.58 -6.88
N GLU A 838 31.24 -13.02 -7.39
CA GLU A 838 31.28 -11.65 -7.93
C GLU A 838 30.35 -11.48 -9.14
N ALA A 839 30.37 -12.44 -10.07
CA ALA A 839 29.51 -12.43 -11.24
C ALA A 839 28.02 -12.51 -10.86
N ILE A 840 27.68 -13.36 -9.88
CA ILE A 840 26.31 -13.49 -9.35
C ILE A 840 25.88 -12.23 -8.61
N ALA A 841 26.74 -11.69 -7.74
CA ALA A 841 26.42 -10.50 -6.96
C ALA A 841 26.17 -9.27 -7.85
N LYS A 842 26.92 -9.11 -8.94
CA LYS A 842 26.67 -8.08 -9.95
C LYS A 842 25.24 -8.17 -10.52
N ARG A 843 24.77 -9.38 -10.83
CA ARG A 843 23.39 -9.62 -11.27
C ARG A 843 22.37 -9.34 -10.17
N LEU A 844 22.64 -9.75 -8.94
CA LEU A 844 21.77 -9.44 -7.80
C LEU A 844 21.65 -7.94 -7.53
N PHE A 845 22.72 -7.17 -7.72
CA PHE A 845 22.67 -5.71 -7.57
C PHE A 845 21.92 -5.01 -8.70
N GLU A 846 21.78 -5.64 -9.87
CA GLU A 846 20.91 -5.17 -10.96
C GLU A 846 19.43 -5.47 -10.65
N ILE A 847 19.11 -6.65 -10.10
CA ILE A 847 17.73 -7.10 -9.85
C ILE A 847 17.18 -6.51 -8.53
N GLU A 848 17.98 -6.50 -7.47
CA GLU A 848 17.58 -6.12 -6.10
C GLU A 848 18.61 -5.13 -5.49
N PRO A 849 18.73 -3.91 -6.01
CA PRO A 849 19.78 -2.97 -5.63
C PRO A 849 19.74 -2.53 -4.16
N TYR A 850 18.59 -2.63 -3.49
CA TYR A 850 18.41 -2.18 -2.10
C TYR A 850 18.29 -3.33 -1.09
N ASN A 851 18.47 -4.59 -1.50
CA ASN A 851 18.40 -5.73 -0.59
C ASN A 851 19.70 -5.85 0.23
N PRO A 852 19.69 -5.61 1.56
CA PRO A 852 20.90 -5.65 2.39
C PRO A 852 21.57 -7.02 2.41
N GLY A 853 20.78 -8.10 2.29
CA GLY A 853 21.26 -9.48 2.37
C GLY A 853 22.30 -9.81 1.30
N ASN A 854 22.12 -9.27 0.09
CA ASN A 854 23.01 -9.54 -1.05
C ASN A 854 24.42 -8.95 -0.83
N TYR A 855 24.49 -7.72 -0.31
CA TYR A 855 25.77 -7.05 0.01
C TYR A 855 26.46 -7.70 1.20
N VAL A 856 25.71 -7.99 2.26
CA VAL A 856 26.26 -8.67 3.45
C VAL A 856 26.80 -10.04 3.05
N MET A 857 26.12 -10.77 2.16
CA MET A 857 26.59 -12.07 1.70
C MET A 857 27.89 -11.98 0.89
N LEU A 858 27.99 -11.04 -0.06
CA LEU A 858 29.23 -10.83 -0.81
C LEU A 858 30.38 -10.36 0.10
N SER A 859 30.10 -9.44 1.03
CA SER A 859 31.06 -8.99 2.05
C SER A 859 31.56 -10.15 2.90
N ASN A 860 30.68 -11.07 3.30
CA ASN A 860 31.07 -12.26 4.04
C ASN A 860 31.94 -13.22 3.21
N ILE A 861 31.69 -13.35 1.91
CA ILE A 861 32.51 -14.17 1.00
C ILE A 861 33.92 -13.60 0.90
N TYR A 862 34.07 -12.28 0.72
CA TYR A 862 35.38 -11.62 0.72
C TYR A 862 36.10 -11.76 2.06
N ALA A 863 35.39 -11.62 3.18
CA ALA A 863 35.98 -11.79 4.50
C ALA A 863 36.50 -13.23 4.71
N ASN A 864 35.74 -14.25 4.30
CA ASN A 864 36.19 -15.65 4.34
C ASN A 864 37.44 -15.90 3.48
N ALA A 865 37.60 -15.16 2.38
CA ALA A 865 38.77 -15.24 1.51
C ALA A 865 39.95 -14.35 1.97
N GLY A 866 39.82 -13.62 3.09
CA GLY A 866 40.84 -12.68 3.58
C GLY A 866 40.97 -11.40 2.75
N MET A 867 40.02 -11.09 1.87
CA MET A 867 40.05 -9.95 0.95
C MET A 867 39.42 -8.69 1.59
N TRP A 868 40.11 -8.10 2.58
CA TRP A 868 39.57 -6.98 3.38
C TRP A 868 39.32 -5.68 2.58
N ASP A 869 40.12 -5.41 1.55
CA ASP A 869 39.89 -4.25 0.67
C ASP A 869 38.54 -4.35 -0.05
N SER A 870 38.21 -5.54 -0.56
CA SER A 870 36.92 -5.84 -1.18
C SER A 870 35.76 -5.79 -0.17
N VAL A 871 35.99 -6.18 1.09
CA VAL A 871 35.00 -6.00 2.18
C VAL A 871 34.69 -4.53 2.39
N ASN A 872 35.71 -3.67 2.45
CA ASN A 872 35.55 -2.23 2.63
C ASN A 872 34.83 -1.60 1.44
N MET A 873 35.17 -2.01 0.21
CA MET A 873 34.45 -1.59 -1.01
C MET A 873 32.94 -1.89 -0.91
N VAL A 874 32.56 -3.10 -0.50
CA VAL A 874 31.14 -3.46 -0.35
C VAL A 874 30.46 -2.65 0.76
N ARG A 875 31.16 -2.37 1.87
CA ARG A 875 30.64 -1.53 2.96
C ARG A 875 30.44 -0.08 2.52
N GLU A 876 31.35 0.49 1.74
CA GLU A 876 31.20 1.80 1.13
C GLU A 876 30.00 1.83 0.18
N MET A 877 29.84 0.81 -0.68
CA MET A 877 28.66 0.68 -1.54
C MET A 877 27.35 0.68 -0.74
N MET A 878 27.30 -0.03 0.39
CA MET A 878 26.14 -0.04 1.28
C MET A 878 25.88 1.36 1.89
N GLN A 879 26.93 2.08 2.30
CA GLN A 879 26.82 3.43 2.84
C GLN A 879 26.33 4.43 1.79
N THR A 880 26.91 4.44 0.58
CA THR A 880 26.50 5.33 -0.52
C THR A 880 25.04 5.11 -0.91
N ARG A 881 24.55 3.86 -0.84
CA ARG A 881 23.15 3.49 -1.14
C ARG A 881 22.22 3.57 0.07
N ARG A 882 22.70 4.02 1.23
CA ARG A 882 21.95 4.09 2.51
C ARG A 882 21.32 2.76 2.95
N ILE A 883 21.95 1.63 2.60
CA ILE A 883 21.49 0.30 2.93
C ILE A 883 21.92 -0.04 4.36
N ARG A 884 20.97 -0.28 5.25
CA ARG A 884 21.24 -0.68 6.65
C ARG A 884 21.03 -2.18 6.82
N LYS A 885 21.94 -2.82 7.56
CA LYS A 885 21.81 -4.22 7.99
C LYS A 885 20.98 -4.27 9.28
N GLU A 886 20.05 -5.21 9.38
CA GLU A 886 19.33 -5.48 10.61
C GLU A 886 20.23 -6.07 11.70
N ALA A 887 20.05 -5.60 12.93
CA ALA A 887 20.74 -6.17 14.08
C ALA A 887 20.21 -7.58 14.40
N GLY A 888 21.10 -8.48 14.82
CA GLY A 888 20.72 -9.82 15.23
C GLY A 888 20.05 -9.83 16.60
N CYS A 889 18.75 -10.05 16.62
CA CYS A 889 17.92 -10.09 17.82
C CYS A 889 17.42 -11.51 18.09
N SER A 890 17.47 -11.92 19.36
CA SER A 890 16.88 -13.16 19.84
C SER A 890 15.93 -12.85 20.99
N TRP A 891 14.80 -13.53 21.07
CA TRP A 891 13.85 -13.33 22.16
C TRP A 891 13.31 -14.65 22.70
N VAL A 892 12.93 -14.59 23.98
CA VAL A 892 12.40 -15.72 24.76
C VAL A 892 11.20 -15.26 25.57
N GLN A 893 10.23 -16.14 25.72
CA GLN A 893 9.10 -15.90 26.62
C GLN A 893 9.36 -16.62 27.95
N VAL A 894 9.51 -15.86 29.02
CA VAL A 894 9.61 -16.38 30.39
C VAL A 894 8.42 -15.86 31.17
N LYS A 895 7.62 -16.79 31.73
CA LYS A 895 6.31 -16.48 32.33
C LYS A 895 5.41 -15.76 31.31
N ASN A 896 4.92 -14.56 31.64
CA ASN A 896 4.04 -13.76 30.79
C ASN A 896 4.77 -12.57 30.12
N LYS A 897 6.10 -12.57 30.08
CA LYS A 897 6.91 -11.48 29.50
C LYS A 897 7.83 -12.00 28.40
N ILE A 898 7.90 -11.26 27.29
CA ILE A 898 8.88 -11.48 26.23
C ILE A 898 10.14 -10.68 26.59
N HIS A 899 11.29 -11.35 26.57
CA HIS A 899 12.60 -10.76 26.80
C HIS A 899 13.40 -10.80 25.51
N THR A 900 13.84 -9.63 25.04
CA THR A 900 14.56 -9.46 23.77
C THR A 900 16.02 -9.11 24.03
N PHE A 901 16.92 -9.77 23.31
CA PHE A 901 18.36 -9.63 23.39
C PHE A 901 18.90 -9.20 22.03
N VAL A 902 19.71 -8.15 21.99
CA VAL A 902 20.31 -7.60 20.78
C VAL A 902 21.80 -7.92 20.78
N ALA A 903 22.32 -8.43 19.66
CA ALA A 903 23.74 -8.71 19.49
C ALA A 903 24.57 -7.43 19.74
N GLY A 904 25.61 -7.53 20.57
CA GLY A 904 26.45 -6.38 20.97
C GLY A 904 25.85 -5.46 22.04
N GLY A 905 24.54 -5.56 22.34
CA GLY A 905 23.86 -4.76 23.37
C GLY A 905 23.83 -5.39 24.77
N GLY A 906 24.36 -6.61 24.92
CA GLY A 906 24.27 -7.42 26.15
C GLY A 906 25.18 -7.02 27.30
N PHE A 907 25.94 -5.93 27.20
CA PHE A 907 27.00 -5.56 28.16
C PHE A 907 26.50 -5.47 29.61
N LYS A 908 25.28 -4.94 29.82
CA LYS A 908 24.67 -4.87 31.17
C LYS A 908 24.31 -6.23 31.77
N PHE A 909 23.90 -7.20 30.95
CA PHE A 909 23.55 -8.55 31.40
C PHE A 909 24.81 -9.42 31.55
N HIS A 910 25.83 -9.21 30.71
CA HIS A 910 27.09 -9.95 30.79
C HIS A 910 27.88 -9.61 32.06
N ASN A 911 27.77 -8.36 32.54
CA ASN A 911 28.44 -7.87 33.73
C ASN A 911 27.56 -7.90 34.99
N SER A 912 26.43 -8.62 34.99
CA SER A 912 25.61 -8.77 36.20
C SER A 912 26.08 -9.96 37.04
N ASP A 913 25.94 -9.85 38.36
CA ASP A 913 26.24 -10.92 39.33
C ASP A 913 25.51 -12.25 38.98
N GLU A 914 24.41 -12.16 38.24
CA GLU A 914 23.61 -13.30 37.79
C GLU A 914 24.30 -14.09 36.65
N TYR A 915 25.15 -13.44 35.86
CA TYR A 915 25.94 -14.07 34.79
C TYR A 915 27.21 -14.76 35.33
N GLU A 916 27.72 -14.32 36.48
CA GLU A 916 28.91 -14.88 37.16
C GLU A 916 28.73 -16.37 37.52
N GLY A 917 27.49 -16.81 37.79
CA GLY A 917 27.15 -18.21 38.03
C GLY A 917 27.34 -19.16 36.82
N MET A 918 27.70 -18.64 35.65
CA MET A 918 27.88 -19.41 34.40
C MET A 918 29.27 -20.04 34.25
N ASP A 919 30.20 -19.75 35.16
CA ASP A 919 31.54 -20.36 35.17
C ASP A 919 31.48 -21.90 35.20
N LYS A 920 30.57 -22.46 35.99
CA LYS A 920 30.34 -23.91 36.05
C LYS A 920 29.83 -24.50 34.73
N LEU A 921 29.02 -23.76 33.98
CA LEU A 921 28.59 -24.20 32.66
C LEU A 921 29.77 -24.19 31.70
N ARG A 922 30.60 -23.14 31.75
CA ARG A 922 31.79 -23.04 30.90
C ARG A 922 32.77 -24.19 31.17
N GLU A 923 33.10 -24.46 32.44
CA GLU A 923 33.95 -25.59 32.85
C GLU A 923 33.40 -26.92 32.33
N ALA A 924 32.10 -27.19 32.53
CA ALA A 924 31.46 -28.42 32.07
C ALA A 924 31.40 -28.52 30.52
N MET A 925 31.38 -27.40 29.81
CA MET A 925 31.47 -27.39 28.35
C MET A 925 32.90 -27.69 27.86
N GLU A 926 33.92 -27.15 28.53
CA GLU A 926 35.33 -27.42 28.25
C GLU A 926 35.69 -28.90 28.50
N GLU A 927 35.18 -29.52 29.57
CA GLU A 927 35.35 -30.96 29.85
C GLU A 927 34.79 -31.85 28.74
N VAL A 928 33.72 -31.41 28.08
CA VAL A 928 33.08 -32.11 26.95
C VAL A 928 33.79 -31.81 25.61
N GLY A 929 34.83 -30.97 25.64
CA GLY A 929 35.69 -30.66 24.49
C GLY A 929 35.15 -29.57 23.59
N TYR A 930 34.31 -28.66 24.10
CA TYR A 930 33.83 -27.52 23.32
C TYR A 930 34.94 -26.49 23.11
N VAL A 931 35.17 -26.11 21.85
CA VAL A 931 36.10 -25.04 21.46
C VAL A 931 35.33 -24.00 20.67
N THR A 932 35.48 -22.73 21.04
CA THR A 932 34.84 -21.61 20.33
C THR A 932 35.44 -21.45 18.94
N ASN A 933 34.61 -21.51 17.91
CA ASN A 933 34.96 -21.17 16.55
C ASN A 933 34.86 -19.65 16.35
N THR A 934 36.00 -18.97 16.29
CA THR A 934 36.12 -17.52 16.10
C THR A 934 35.96 -17.08 14.65
N ASP A 935 36.04 -17.99 13.67
CA ASP A 935 35.90 -17.69 12.23
C ASP A 935 34.52 -17.12 11.86
N VAL A 936 33.52 -17.27 12.74
CA VAL A 936 32.19 -16.67 12.56
C VAL A 936 32.21 -15.14 12.71
N VAL A 937 33.27 -14.56 13.26
CA VAL A 937 33.46 -13.10 13.39
C VAL A 937 34.23 -12.59 12.18
N LEU A 938 33.48 -12.09 11.20
CA LEU A 938 33.99 -11.58 9.92
C LEU A 938 34.47 -10.12 10.03
N HIS A 939 35.30 -9.86 11.03
CA HIS A 939 35.94 -8.57 11.29
C HIS A 939 37.44 -8.75 11.50
N ASP A 940 38.22 -7.78 11.01
CA ASP A 940 39.67 -7.75 11.15
C ASP A 940 40.07 -7.26 12.54
N VAL A 941 39.96 -8.17 13.52
CA VAL A 941 40.30 -7.95 14.94
C VAL A 941 41.06 -9.18 15.47
N ASN A 942 41.77 -9.03 16.60
CA ASN A 942 42.52 -10.12 17.21
C ASN A 942 41.61 -11.27 17.70
N GLU A 943 42.16 -12.48 17.86
CA GLU A 943 41.41 -13.68 18.23
C GLU A 943 40.71 -13.58 19.58
N GLU A 944 41.31 -12.88 20.56
CA GLU A 944 40.69 -12.61 21.86
C GLU A 944 39.41 -11.77 21.72
N THR A 945 39.45 -10.72 20.89
CA THR A 945 38.29 -9.87 20.62
C THR A 945 37.22 -10.63 19.85
N LYS A 946 37.62 -11.47 18.87
CA LYS A 946 36.66 -12.35 18.16
C LYS A 946 35.95 -13.27 19.15
N ALA A 947 36.69 -13.96 20.02
CA ALA A 947 36.11 -14.85 21.03
C ALA A 947 35.12 -14.11 21.94
N MET A 948 35.46 -12.90 22.40
CA MET A 948 34.57 -12.06 23.20
C MET A 948 33.29 -11.69 22.45
N TRP A 949 33.39 -11.33 21.17
CA TRP A 949 32.23 -10.93 20.36
C TRP A 949 31.26 -12.10 20.11
N VAL A 950 31.78 -13.31 19.91
CA VAL A 950 30.93 -14.51 19.76
C VAL A 950 30.12 -14.78 21.03
N CYS A 951 30.70 -14.55 22.21
CA CYS A 951 29.98 -14.64 23.49
C CYS A 951 28.83 -13.62 23.61
N GLY A 952 28.93 -12.48 22.91
CA GLY A 952 27.91 -11.43 22.85
C GLY A 952 26.77 -11.67 21.85
N HIS A 953 26.73 -12.83 21.18
CA HIS A 953 25.62 -13.17 20.28
C HIS A 953 24.30 -13.33 21.03
N SER A 954 23.21 -12.80 20.47
CA SER A 954 21.92 -12.71 21.15
C SER A 954 21.32 -14.08 21.51
N GLU A 955 21.62 -15.13 20.75
CA GLU A 955 21.17 -16.51 21.02
C GLU A 955 21.76 -17.06 22.32
N ARG A 956 23.04 -16.77 22.58
CA ARG A 956 23.72 -17.19 23.80
C ARG A 956 23.12 -16.49 25.00
N LEU A 957 22.97 -15.18 24.91
CA LEU A 957 22.35 -14.37 25.98
C LEU A 957 20.94 -14.86 26.30
N ALA A 958 20.12 -15.10 25.26
CA ALA A 958 18.77 -15.65 25.39
C ALA A 958 18.76 -17.05 26.03
N THR A 959 19.71 -17.91 25.65
CA THR A 959 19.85 -19.27 26.21
C THR A 959 20.24 -19.21 27.69
N VAL A 960 21.26 -18.43 28.03
CA VAL A 960 21.74 -18.24 29.40
C VAL A 960 20.64 -17.68 30.30
N PHE A 961 19.98 -16.60 29.85
CA PHE A 961 18.83 -16.04 30.56
C PHE A 961 17.74 -17.10 30.79
N SER A 962 17.42 -17.89 29.77
CA SER A 962 16.42 -18.96 29.91
C SER A 962 16.84 -20.03 30.92
N LEU A 963 18.12 -20.42 30.98
CA LEU A 963 18.62 -21.38 31.97
C LEU A 963 18.47 -20.87 33.40
N LEU A 964 18.74 -19.59 33.64
CA LEU A 964 18.64 -18.96 34.96
C LEU A 964 17.19 -18.83 35.44
N TYR A 965 16.27 -18.44 34.55
CA TYR A 965 14.90 -18.08 34.93
C TYR A 965 13.85 -19.17 34.66
N THR A 966 14.25 -20.38 34.24
CA THR A 966 13.31 -21.50 34.03
C THR A 966 13.72 -22.76 34.79
N ALA A 967 12.74 -23.42 35.40
CA ALA A 967 12.95 -24.61 36.22
C ALA A 967 13.59 -25.77 35.43
N ALA A 968 14.41 -26.57 36.11
CA ALA A 968 15.06 -27.76 35.56
C ALA A 968 14.05 -28.66 34.82
N GLY A 969 14.45 -29.15 33.64
CA GLY A 969 13.62 -30.00 32.79
C GLY A 969 12.63 -29.26 31.86
N MET A 970 12.38 -27.95 32.03
CA MET A 970 11.51 -27.22 31.09
C MET A 970 12.17 -27.03 29.70
N PRO A 971 11.46 -27.21 28.57
CA PRO A 971 12.06 -26.89 27.27
C PRO A 971 12.28 -25.38 27.10
N ILE A 972 13.47 -24.98 26.66
CA ILE A 972 13.82 -23.60 26.34
C ILE A 972 13.42 -23.32 24.89
N ARG A 973 12.78 -22.17 24.63
CA ARG A 973 12.34 -21.78 23.29
C ARG A 973 12.86 -20.39 22.96
N ILE A 974 13.62 -20.29 21.87
CA ILE A 974 14.29 -19.08 21.44
C ILE A 974 13.90 -18.82 20.00
N THR A 975 13.56 -17.57 19.69
CA THR A 975 13.32 -17.14 18.31
C THR A 975 14.34 -16.07 17.95
N LYS A 976 14.90 -16.16 16.74
CA LYS A 976 15.92 -15.26 16.19
C LYS A 976 15.46 -14.69 14.86
N ASN A 977 15.70 -13.40 14.63
CA ASN A 977 15.36 -12.73 13.36
C ASN A 977 16.35 -12.97 12.22
N LEU A 978 17.52 -13.58 12.50
CA LEU A 978 18.56 -13.92 11.52
C LEU A 978 18.89 -15.42 11.61
N ARG A 979 19.63 -15.95 10.64
CA ARG A 979 20.16 -17.31 10.69
C ARG A 979 21.13 -17.49 11.87
N VAL A 980 21.04 -18.60 12.58
CA VAL A 980 21.99 -18.95 13.65
C VAL A 980 23.37 -19.26 13.06
N CYS A 981 24.44 -18.72 13.66
CA CYS A 981 25.81 -19.01 13.21
C CYS A 981 26.27 -20.41 13.61
N VAL A 982 27.31 -20.92 12.94
CA VAL A 982 27.86 -22.28 13.14
C VAL A 982 28.29 -22.51 14.59
N ASP A 983 28.94 -21.51 15.17
CA ASP A 983 29.43 -21.58 16.54
C ASP A 983 28.30 -21.53 17.57
N CYS A 984 27.32 -20.62 17.43
CA CYS A 984 26.16 -20.59 18.32
C CYS A 984 25.34 -21.88 18.24
N HIS A 985 25.17 -22.46 17.06
CA HIS A 985 24.50 -23.75 16.92
C HIS A 985 25.25 -24.86 17.66
N SER A 986 26.57 -24.96 17.47
CA SER A 986 27.43 -25.95 18.14
C SER A 986 27.45 -25.74 19.65
N TRP A 987 27.49 -24.49 20.10
CA TRP A 987 27.43 -24.13 21.51
C TRP A 987 26.12 -24.56 22.16
N ILE A 988 24.96 -24.24 21.56
CA ILE A 988 23.64 -24.62 22.10
C ILE A 988 23.49 -26.14 22.15
N LYS A 989 24.03 -26.86 21.15
CA LYS A 989 24.08 -28.33 21.13
C LYS A 989 24.81 -28.87 22.36
N ILE A 990 26.00 -28.35 22.68
CA ILE A 990 26.74 -28.76 23.89
C ILE A 990 26.00 -28.34 25.16
N VAL A 991 25.42 -27.15 25.23
CA VAL A 991 24.59 -26.72 26.38
C VAL A 991 23.45 -27.70 26.62
N SER A 992 22.75 -28.15 25.57
CA SER A 992 21.70 -29.16 25.68
C SER A 992 22.23 -30.49 26.25
N ARG A 993 23.44 -30.90 25.88
CA ARG A 993 24.10 -32.11 26.41
C ARG A 993 24.46 -31.97 27.89
N VAL A 994 25.11 -30.87 28.27
CA VAL A 994 25.60 -30.64 29.64
C VAL A 994 24.45 -30.42 30.62
N THR A 995 23.44 -29.65 30.21
CA THR A 995 22.31 -29.29 31.09
C THR A 995 21.16 -30.31 31.04
N GLY A 996 21.16 -31.23 30.07
CA GLY A 996 20.05 -32.13 29.78
C GLY A 996 18.77 -31.41 29.30
N ARG A 997 18.84 -30.11 29.00
CA ARG A 997 17.67 -29.32 28.58
C ARG A 997 17.38 -29.53 27.10
N VAL A 998 16.09 -29.67 26.77
CA VAL A 998 15.62 -29.56 25.38
C VAL A 998 15.58 -28.07 25.02
N ILE A 999 16.29 -27.68 23.97
CA ILE A 999 16.34 -26.30 23.49
C ILE A 999 15.78 -26.28 22.06
N VAL A 1000 14.76 -25.48 21.82
CA VAL A 1000 14.16 -25.29 20.51
C VAL A 1000 14.47 -23.88 20.05
N LEU A 1001 15.31 -23.74 19.03
CA LEU A 1001 15.69 -22.45 18.46
C LEU A 1001 15.08 -22.30 17.07
N ARG A 1002 14.28 -21.26 16.87
CA ARG A 1002 13.77 -20.87 15.55
C ARG A 1002 14.65 -19.77 14.98
N ASP A 1003 15.21 -19.98 13.79
CA ASP A 1003 15.81 -18.92 12.99
C ASP A 1003 14.84 -18.46 11.87
N THR A 1004 15.33 -17.67 10.90
CA THR A 1004 14.47 -17.12 9.83
C THR A 1004 13.70 -18.19 9.06
N ASN A 1005 14.30 -19.37 8.87
CA ASN A 1005 13.82 -20.35 7.90
C ASN A 1005 13.42 -21.68 8.55
N ARG A 1006 13.92 -22.01 9.74
CA ARG A 1006 13.70 -23.34 10.36
C ARG A 1006 13.80 -23.34 11.88
N PHE A 1007 13.40 -24.47 12.44
CA PHE A 1007 13.62 -24.86 13.83
C PHE A 1007 14.80 -25.81 13.94
N HIS A 1008 15.56 -25.62 15.01
CA HIS A 1008 16.64 -26.45 15.50
C HIS A 1008 16.20 -27.02 16.84
N HIS A 1009 15.99 -28.34 16.89
CA HIS A 1009 15.62 -29.04 18.12
C HIS A 1009 16.86 -29.69 18.72
N PHE A 1010 17.43 -29.05 19.74
CA PHE A 1010 18.58 -29.56 20.46
C PHE A 1010 18.12 -30.44 21.62
N LYS A 1011 18.58 -31.70 21.61
CA LYS A 1011 18.33 -32.66 22.68
C LYS A 1011 19.56 -33.56 22.85
N GLU A 1012 20.06 -33.65 24.07
CA GLU A 1012 21.16 -34.57 24.45
C GLU A 1012 22.42 -34.41 23.57
N GLY A 1013 22.70 -33.20 23.09
CA GLY A 1013 23.86 -32.96 22.22
C GLY A 1013 23.65 -33.32 20.75
N ALA A 1014 22.43 -33.58 20.31
CA ALA A 1014 22.06 -33.71 18.90
C ALA A 1014 21.10 -32.58 18.49
N CYS A 1015 21.09 -32.23 17.20
CA CYS A 1015 20.13 -31.29 16.62
C CYS A 1015 19.32 -31.98 15.52
N SER A 1016 18.02 -31.65 15.41
CA SER A 1016 17.16 -32.18 14.33
C SER A 1016 17.61 -31.85 12.91
N CYS A 1017 18.54 -30.91 12.72
CA CYS A 1017 19.11 -30.60 11.41
C CYS A 1017 20.26 -31.54 10.98
N ASN A 1018 20.73 -32.44 11.85
CA ASN A 1018 21.91 -33.29 11.62
C ASN A 1018 23.16 -32.50 11.20
N ASP A 1019 23.32 -31.30 11.77
CA ASP A 1019 24.39 -30.36 11.45
C ASP A 1019 24.45 -29.93 9.96
N TYR A 1020 23.35 -30.11 9.23
CA TYR A 1020 23.16 -29.64 7.86
C TYR A 1020 22.05 -28.59 7.84
N TRP A 1021 22.41 -27.30 7.85
CA TRP A 1021 21.41 -26.21 7.82
C TRP A 1021 21.83 -25.03 7.00
#